data_AF-A0A8T0IW46-F1
#
_entry.id   AF-A0A8T0IW46-F1
#
_cell.length_a   1.000
_cell.length_b   1.000
_cell.length_c   1.000
_cell.angle_alpha   90.00
_cell.angle_beta   90.00
_cell.angle_gamma   90.00
#
_symmetry.space_group_name_H-M   'P 1'
#
loop_
_entity.id
_entity.type
_entity.pdbx_description
1 polymer ?
#
loop_
_entity_poly.entity_id
_entity_poly.type
_entity_poly.pdbx_seq_one_letter_code
_entity_poly.pdbx_strand_id
1 'polypeptide(L)'
;MSMAGVMAGAVPVAVGSVCELQGGVAKHGAGSTDVNVRSSFVPAFRHGFVAGRVSSCERVSVGSGLRAQAASVAEAPKVSQMVKWQETKRIQTQSVVIGPETKTIRSLDWDRDRFDIEFGLQNGTTYNSYVIEADKLTVIDASHEKFRELYLAALKNEIDPSNIEYIVCNHTEPDHSGLVPDLLELAPNATVVGSKVCIQFLQNLVFRPFKTKIVKGGDTLDLGNGHVLEFVIAPNLHWPDTMFTLDRKSGILFTCDAFGMHYCSQAVFDEDLEKLESHFRFYYDCLMRPNARSVLSALKRLSDKEFGMIAVGHGPLLRYNVADLMLKYETWSKDAQEKKLTSAAVLYVSDYGFSDRLSQALARGLTKTNTLVEMVDLNSVDSQELIECVSKVAAVVIMAPPSQGPANAAVTTLVTAIKNKQPLLIAESYGGDDEPVDTLVGRFMGTGNLATLPPIRVKETPTESTYQLFEEAGTDLGQQLTQKKVIEAKKLNMPVDVAKAIGRISGGLYVVTAQKGVSRSAMIASWVSQASFKPLGITIAVAKDRAIESLMQVGDTFVLNCLEEGKYASLMKHFLKRFPAGADRFEGVEVTTGQNGSPILINALAYMECEVKSRLEVADHWIVYAEVTDGNVSNPDGKTAAHHRKIGNYY
;
A
#
# COMPACT_ATOMS: atom_id res chain seq x y z
N MET A 1 -35.84 66.47 -27.54
CA MET A 1 -34.72 66.98 -26.72
C MET A 1 -33.54 66.06 -27.02
N SER A 2 -32.69 66.40 -28.01
CA SER A 2 -31.57 67.36 -27.90
C SER A 2 -30.44 66.77 -27.06
N MET A 3 -29.18 66.70 -27.48
CA MET A 3 -28.47 66.91 -28.75
C MET A 3 -26.98 66.67 -28.44
N ALA A 4 -26.21 66.34 -29.49
CA ALA A 4 -24.81 66.74 -29.74
C ALA A 4 -23.69 66.16 -28.85
N GLY A 5 -22.48 65.87 -29.36
CA GLY A 5 -21.87 66.02 -30.69
C GLY A 5 -20.47 65.38 -30.64
N VAL A 6 -20.02 64.59 -31.64
CA VAL A 6 -19.43 64.98 -32.95
C VAL A 6 -17.96 65.44 -32.82
N MET A 7 -17.07 65.00 -33.73
CA MET A 7 -15.75 65.64 -33.87
C MET A 7 -14.48 64.87 -34.38
N ALA A 8 -14.55 64.16 -35.52
CA ALA A 8 -13.51 63.95 -36.57
C ALA A 8 -11.98 63.72 -36.36
N GLY A 9 -11.47 62.83 -37.24
CA GLY A 9 -10.33 63.06 -38.18
C GLY A 9 -9.01 62.34 -37.86
N ALA A 10 -8.17 61.84 -38.78
CA ALA A 10 -8.17 61.64 -40.24
C ALA A 10 -6.98 60.72 -40.62
N VAL A 11 -7.00 60.21 -41.87
CA VAL A 11 -6.12 59.27 -42.64
C VAL A 11 -4.70 59.85 -42.96
N PRO A 12 -3.78 59.31 -43.83
CA PRO A 12 -3.44 57.96 -44.38
C PRO A 12 -1.89 57.64 -44.47
N VAL A 13 -1.49 56.62 -45.27
CA VAL A 13 -0.20 56.39 -46.03
C VAL A 13 0.74 55.32 -45.42
N ALA A 14 1.41 54.35 -46.10
CA ALA A 14 1.57 53.75 -47.46
C ALA A 14 2.18 52.33 -47.25
N VAL A 15 1.89 51.26 -48.02
CA VAL A 15 2.34 50.82 -49.37
C VAL A 15 3.86 50.70 -49.60
N GLY A 16 4.29 49.47 -49.94
CA GLY A 16 5.51 49.10 -50.69
C GLY A 16 6.16 47.81 -50.15
N SER A 17 6.68 46.85 -50.93
CA SER A 17 6.64 46.50 -52.36
C SER A 17 7.27 45.10 -52.52
N VAL A 18 6.56 44.21 -53.22
CA VAL A 18 6.95 43.29 -54.33
C VAL A 18 8.45 43.05 -54.66
N CYS A 19 8.86 41.77 -54.85
CA CYS A 19 9.33 41.19 -56.14
C CYS A 19 9.86 39.73 -56.03
N GLU A 20 9.08 38.78 -56.57
CA GLU A 20 9.31 38.02 -57.82
C GLU A 20 10.63 37.27 -58.16
N LEU A 21 10.47 35.96 -58.49
CA LEU A 21 10.73 35.28 -59.80
C LEU A 21 11.64 34.02 -59.83
N GLN A 22 11.05 33.02 -60.52
CA GLN A 22 11.62 32.09 -61.52
C GLN A 22 12.43 30.84 -61.11
N GLY A 23 11.84 29.67 -61.41
CA GLY A 23 12.12 28.97 -62.68
C GLY A 23 12.87 27.62 -62.58
N GLY A 24 12.28 26.57 -63.18
CA GLY A 24 13.04 25.37 -63.58
C GLY A 24 12.26 24.07 -63.64
N VAL A 25 11.65 23.79 -64.80
CA VAL A 25 11.05 22.49 -65.18
C VAL A 25 12.05 21.71 -66.03
N ALA A 26 12.14 20.38 -65.86
CA ALA A 26 12.45 19.46 -66.95
C ALA A 26 11.82 18.07 -66.73
N LYS A 27 11.00 17.65 -67.69
CA LYS A 27 10.45 16.30 -67.90
C LYS A 27 11.38 15.50 -68.82
N HIS A 28 11.33 14.17 -68.76
CA HIS A 28 11.30 13.13 -69.84
C HIS A 28 11.81 11.81 -69.20
N GLY A 29 11.27 10.61 -69.42
CA GLY A 29 10.23 10.11 -70.30
C GLY A 29 9.95 8.63 -70.00
N ALA A 30 9.01 8.07 -70.77
CA ALA A 30 8.40 6.74 -70.63
C ALA A 30 9.34 5.55 -70.87
N GLY A 31 8.93 4.36 -70.38
CA GLY A 31 9.51 3.08 -70.81
C GLY A 31 8.95 1.86 -70.05
N SER A 32 8.32 0.96 -70.78
CA SER A 32 7.48 -0.17 -70.38
C SER A 32 8.21 -1.48 -69.99
N THR A 33 7.39 -2.45 -69.56
CA THR A 33 7.48 -3.93 -69.68
C THR A 33 8.00 -4.79 -68.52
N ASP A 34 7.06 -5.52 -67.93
CA ASP A 34 6.94 -6.98 -67.76
C ASP A 34 8.03 -7.86 -67.07
N VAL A 35 7.53 -8.54 -66.02
CA VAL A 35 7.68 -9.98 -65.70
C VAL A 35 9.09 -10.53 -65.40
N ASN A 36 9.37 -10.89 -64.13
CA ASN A 36 9.40 -12.32 -63.74
C ASN A 36 9.55 -12.56 -62.23
N VAL A 37 8.89 -13.64 -61.81
CA VAL A 37 8.95 -14.27 -60.49
C VAL A 37 10.23 -15.12 -60.39
N ARG A 38 10.97 -15.06 -59.25
CA ARG A 38 11.41 -16.24 -58.48
C ARG A 38 12.34 -15.90 -57.31
N SER A 39 11.86 -16.30 -56.13
CA SER A 39 12.54 -17.02 -55.03
C SER A 39 13.98 -16.65 -54.61
N SER A 40 14.05 -16.34 -53.32
CA SER A 40 14.87 -17.02 -52.28
C SER A 40 16.20 -16.40 -51.85
N PHE A 41 16.41 -16.60 -50.54
CA PHE A 41 17.60 -16.47 -49.71
C PHE A 41 17.90 -15.13 -49.02
N VAL A 42 17.65 -15.17 -47.72
CA VAL A 42 18.14 -14.30 -46.63
C VAL A 42 19.66 -14.17 -46.69
N PRO A 43 20.21 -13.00 -46.33
CA PRO A 43 21.27 -13.01 -45.34
C PRO A 43 21.09 -11.97 -44.23
N ALA A 44 21.47 -12.39 -43.04
CA ALA A 44 21.55 -11.61 -41.82
C ALA A 44 22.48 -10.40 -41.98
N PHE A 45 22.07 -9.25 -41.45
CA PHE A 45 22.95 -8.12 -41.18
C PHE A 45 22.78 -7.64 -39.74
N ARG A 46 23.83 -7.87 -38.95
CA ARG A 46 24.17 -7.08 -37.76
C ARG A 46 24.25 -5.61 -38.17
N HIS A 47 23.64 -4.71 -37.42
CA HIS A 47 24.03 -3.29 -37.38
C HIS A 47 24.04 -2.81 -35.93
N GLY A 48 25.20 -2.26 -35.55
CA GLY A 48 25.46 -1.69 -34.25
C GLY A 48 24.71 -0.37 -34.04
N PHE A 49 24.31 -0.13 -32.80
CA PHE A 49 23.78 1.15 -32.38
C PHE A 49 24.91 2.04 -31.85
N VAL A 50 24.95 3.23 -32.42
CA VAL A 50 25.83 4.35 -32.06
C VAL A 50 25.32 4.96 -30.76
N ALA A 51 26.20 5.06 -29.77
CA ALA A 51 25.95 5.70 -28.49
C ALA A 51 25.88 7.23 -28.65
N GLY A 52 24.69 7.80 -28.43
CA GLY A 52 24.50 9.23 -28.20
C GLY A 52 24.89 9.59 -26.77
N ARG A 53 25.79 10.58 -26.63
CA ARG A 53 26.24 11.15 -25.36
C ARG A 53 25.05 11.73 -24.57
N VAL A 54 24.82 11.21 -23.38
CA VAL A 54 24.03 11.87 -22.34
C VAL A 54 24.98 12.38 -21.27
N SER A 55 24.82 13.66 -20.98
CA SER A 55 25.50 14.47 -19.97
C SER A 55 25.60 13.76 -18.61
N SER A 56 26.81 13.77 -18.05
CA SER A 56 27.16 13.25 -16.73
C SER A 56 26.37 13.95 -15.61
N CYS A 57 25.49 13.21 -14.95
CA CYS A 57 25.09 13.48 -13.58
C CYS A 57 26.06 12.68 -12.69
N GLU A 58 26.74 13.36 -11.76
CA GLU A 58 27.76 12.78 -10.88
C GLU A 58 27.18 11.58 -10.13
N ARG A 59 27.76 10.40 -10.36
CA ARG A 59 27.53 9.23 -9.51
C ARG A 59 28.20 9.51 -8.18
N VAL A 60 27.42 9.49 -7.10
CA VAL A 60 27.95 9.28 -5.76
C VAL A 60 28.69 7.94 -5.78
N SER A 61 30.02 8.01 -5.69
CA SER A 61 30.86 6.83 -5.56
C SER A 61 30.68 6.27 -4.15
N VAL A 62 29.86 5.23 -4.01
CA VAL A 62 29.90 4.38 -2.82
C VAL A 62 31.27 3.70 -2.83
N GLY A 63 32.06 3.95 -1.79
CA GLY A 63 33.44 3.50 -1.68
C GLY A 63 33.54 1.98 -1.89
N SER A 64 34.31 1.57 -2.88
CA SER A 64 34.69 0.18 -3.16
C SER A 64 35.75 -0.30 -2.17
N GLY A 65 35.44 -0.21 -0.87
CA GLY A 65 36.39 -0.30 0.23
C GLY A 65 35.98 -1.22 1.37
N LEU A 66 35.06 -2.16 1.16
CA LEU A 66 34.88 -3.31 2.06
C LEU A 66 34.64 -4.56 1.24
N ARG A 67 35.75 -5.18 0.81
CA ARG A 67 35.73 -6.58 0.43
C ARG A 67 35.36 -7.39 1.68
N ALA A 68 34.23 -8.07 1.59
CA ALA A 68 33.72 -9.04 2.52
C ALA A 68 34.86 -9.89 3.15
N GLN A 69 35.07 -9.73 4.45
CA GLN A 69 35.52 -10.84 5.28
C GLN A 69 34.30 -11.72 5.52
N ALA A 70 34.09 -12.67 4.62
CA ALA A 70 33.13 -13.74 4.84
C ALA A 70 33.79 -14.90 5.61
N ALA A 71 32.96 -15.56 6.41
CA ALA A 71 33.10 -16.90 7.00
C ALA A 71 33.71 -16.99 8.41
N SER A 72 32.93 -16.56 9.42
CA SER A 72 32.71 -17.45 10.56
C SER A 72 31.51 -18.34 10.24
N VAL A 73 31.65 -19.64 10.50
CA VAL A 73 30.64 -20.68 10.26
C VAL A 73 29.27 -20.20 10.77
N ALA A 74 28.30 -19.99 9.87
CA ALA A 74 26.95 -19.67 10.27
C ALA A 74 26.38 -20.90 10.98
N GLU A 75 26.23 -20.80 12.29
CA GLU A 75 25.60 -21.84 13.10
C GLU A 75 24.19 -22.10 12.54
N ALA A 76 23.81 -23.37 12.40
CA ALA A 76 22.52 -23.72 11.85
C ALA A 76 21.40 -23.05 12.68
N PRO A 77 20.35 -22.50 12.04
CA PRO A 77 19.23 -21.89 12.76
C PRO A 77 18.66 -22.83 13.82
N LYS A 78 18.54 -22.36 15.07
CA LYS A 78 17.84 -23.08 16.13
C LYS A 78 16.35 -22.81 15.97
N VAL A 79 15.60 -23.81 15.54
CA VAL A 79 14.15 -23.70 15.30
C VAL A 79 13.40 -24.47 16.40
N SER A 80 12.41 -23.84 17.03
CA SER A 80 11.56 -24.51 18.00
C SER A 80 10.67 -25.56 17.33
N GLN A 81 10.05 -26.43 18.12
CA GLN A 81 8.90 -27.19 17.61
C GLN A 81 7.78 -26.21 17.23
N MET A 82 7.06 -26.56 16.17
CA MET A 82 5.90 -25.81 15.73
C MET A 82 4.71 -26.14 16.64
N VAL A 83 4.10 -25.10 17.19
CA VAL A 83 2.96 -25.19 18.11
C VAL A 83 1.72 -24.60 17.43
N LYS A 84 0.53 -25.08 17.81
CA LYS A 84 -0.73 -24.50 17.37
C LYS A 84 -1.28 -23.52 18.41
N TRP A 85 -1.35 -22.26 18.05
CA TRP A 85 -2.06 -21.24 18.79
C TRP A 85 -3.55 -21.25 18.40
N GLN A 86 -4.44 -21.19 19.40
CA GLN A 86 -5.90 -21.32 19.20
C GLN A 86 -6.27 -22.52 18.31
N GLU A 87 -5.65 -23.67 18.58
CA GLU A 87 -5.87 -24.99 17.95
C GLU A 87 -5.55 -25.11 16.44
N THR A 88 -5.42 -24.00 15.72
CA THR A 88 -5.36 -23.99 14.25
C THR A 88 -4.15 -23.25 13.68
N LYS A 89 -3.68 -22.17 14.31
CA LYS A 89 -2.63 -21.29 13.77
C LYS A 89 -1.23 -21.73 14.17
N ARG A 90 -0.37 -22.01 13.20
CA ARG A 90 0.98 -22.54 13.41
C ARG A 90 1.96 -21.41 13.73
N ILE A 91 2.61 -21.54 14.87
CA ILE A 91 3.64 -20.61 15.35
C ILE A 91 4.91 -21.36 15.76
N GLN A 92 6.07 -20.75 15.55
CA GLN A 92 7.37 -21.27 15.99
C GLN A 92 8.36 -20.13 16.20
N THR A 93 9.48 -20.37 16.90
CA THR A 93 10.59 -19.41 16.98
C THR A 93 11.82 -19.93 16.25
N GLN A 94 12.61 -19.00 15.72
CA GLN A 94 13.87 -19.30 15.04
C GLN A 94 14.95 -18.33 15.55
N SER A 95 16.04 -18.86 16.09
CA SER A 95 17.20 -18.08 16.54
C SER A 95 18.42 -18.32 15.64
N VAL A 96 19.08 -17.24 15.22
CA VAL A 96 20.21 -17.28 14.27
C VAL A 96 21.21 -16.17 14.54
N VAL A 97 22.51 -16.47 14.44
CA VAL A 97 23.58 -15.45 14.43
C VAL A 97 23.56 -14.70 13.11
N ILE A 98 23.46 -13.37 13.16
CA ILE A 98 23.32 -12.51 11.96
C ILE A 98 24.50 -11.57 11.74
N GLY A 99 25.34 -11.38 12.76
CA GLY A 99 26.55 -10.56 12.74
C GLY A 99 27.42 -10.80 13.97
N PRO A 100 28.53 -10.05 14.13
CA PRO A 100 29.38 -10.11 15.31
C PRO A 100 28.54 -9.94 16.59
N GLU A 101 28.59 -10.94 17.48
CA GLU A 101 27.89 -10.97 18.78
C GLU A 101 26.38 -10.64 18.71
N THR A 102 25.79 -10.74 17.51
CA THR A 102 24.43 -10.28 17.25
C THR A 102 23.61 -11.44 16.69
N LYS A 103 22.48 -11.70 17.34
CA LYS A 103 21.53 -12.75 16.97
C LYS A 103 20.15 -12.15 16.74
N THR A 104 19.35 -12.80 15.90
CA THR A 104 17.91 -12.54 15.81
C THR A 104 17.13 -13.66 16.48
N ILE A 105 16.03 -13.32 17.14
CA ILE A 105 14.99 -14.26 17.55
C ILE A 105 13.73 -13.89 16.75
N ARG A 106 13.39 -14.74 15.78
CA ARG A 106 12.25 -14.55 14.88
C ARG A 106 11.07 -15.36 15.37
N SER A 107 9.98 -14.70 15.72
CA SER A 107 8.69 -15.33 16.00
C SER A 107 7.93 -15.53 14.69
N LEU A 108 7.97 -16.74 14.16
CA LEU A 108 7.42 -17.11 12.86
C LEU A 108 5.93 -17.46 12.99
N ASP A 109 5.05 -16.65 12.40
CA ASP A 109 3.61 -16.88 12.34
C ASP A 109 3.19 -17.27 10.92
N TRP A 110 2.97 -18.55 10.70
CA TRP A 110 2.67 -19.10 9.38
C TRP A 110 1.25 -18.82 8.90
N ASP A 111 0.33 -18.64 9.84
CA ASP A 111 -1.11 -18.59 9.59
C ASP A 111 -1.69 -17.26 10.09
N ARG A 112 -0.88 -16.18 10.06
CA ARG A 112 -1.39 -14.83 10.30
C ARG A 112 -2.42 -14.53 9.23
N ASP A 113 -3.65 -14.32 9.67
CA ASP A 113 -4.72 -14.00 8.76
C ASP A 113 -4.53 -12.62 8.13
N ARG A 114 -5.06 -12.49 6.92
CA ARG A 114 -4.97 -11.34 6.02
C ARG A 114 -5.74 -10.07 6.46
N PHE A 115 -6.24 -10.06 7.68
CA PHE A 115 -7.35 -9.19 8.07
C PHE A 115 -6.94 -7.86 8.71
N ASP A 116 -5.67 -7.68 9.10
CA ASP A 116 -5.13 -6.32 9.20
C ASP A 116 -4.65 -5.89 7.79
N ILE A 117 -4.75 -4.59 7.49
CA ILE A 117 -4.70 -4.05 6.11
C ILE A 117 -3.39 -4.37 5.38
N GLU A 118 -2.33 -4.63 6.14
CA GLU A 118 -0.97 -4.91 5.73
C GLU A 118 -0.75 -6.40 5.35
N PHE A 119 -1.58 -7.34 5.82
CA PHE A 119 -1.38 -8.78 5.62
C PHE A 119 -1.93 -9.32 4.29
N GLY A 120 -1.84 -8.53 3.23
CA GLY A 120 -2.47 -8.81 1.94
C GLY A 120 -2.01 -10.06 1.18
N LEU A 121 -1.11 -10.90 1.68
CA LEU A 121 -0.71 -12.13 1.01
C LEU A 121 -0.67 -13.27 2.03
N GLN A 122 -1.17 -14.45 1.66
CA GLN A 122 -1.46 -15.59 2.56
C GLN A 122 -0.23 -16.29 3.16
N ASN A 123 0.90 -15.58 3.28
CA ASN A 123 2.19 -16.19 3.58
C ASN A 123 2.63 -15.92 5.02
N GLY A 124 1.71 -15.50 5.90
CA GLY A 124 2.01 -15.20 7.30
C GLY A 124 2.96 -14.02 7.49
N THR A 125 3.53 -13.92 8.69
CA THR A 125 4.51 -12.87 9.04
C THR A 125 5.55 -13.40 10.03
N THR A 126 6.52 -12.55 10.37
CA THR A 126 7.41 -12.77 11.51
C THR A 126 7.38 -11.56 12.43
N TYR A 127 7.73 -11.75 13.70
CA TYR A 127 8.03 -10.67 14.65
C TYR A 127 9.47 -10.87 15.09
N ASN A 128 10.37 -10.07 14.55
CA ASN A 128 11.81 -10.24 14.73
C ASN A 128 12.31 -9.33 15.84
N SER A 129 12.94 -9.92 16.86
CA SER A 129 13.75 -9.19 17.82
C SER A 129 15.23 -9.54 17.68
N TYR A 130 16.07 -8.77 18.36
CA TYR A 130 17.52 -8.90 18.25
C TYR A 130 18.20 -8.87 19.61
N VAL A 131 19.29 -9.62 19.73
CA VAL A 131 20.12 -9.68 20.93
C VAL A 131 21.56 -9.33 20.54
N ILE A 132 22.15 -8.38 21.25
CA ILE A 132 23.56 -7.97 21.11
C ILE A 132 24.29 -8.34 22.40
N GLU A 133 25.17 -9.34 22.32
CA GLU A 133 25.97 -9.87 23.43
C GLU A 133 27.32 -9.14 23.52
N ALA A 134 27.27 -7.81 23.69
CA ALA A 134 28.43 -6.97 23.99
C ALA A 134 28.79 -7.02 25.49
N ASP A 135 29.61 -6.07 25.99
CA ASP A 135 29.84 -5.95 27.45
C ASP A 135 28.53 -5.65 28.19
N LYS A 136 27.58 -5.02 27.48
CA LYS A 136 26.27 -4.61 27.97
C LYS A 136 25.19 -5.31 27.15
N LEU A 137 24.68 -6.40 27.70
CA LEU A 137 23.69 -7.24 27.02
C LEU A 137 22.44 -6.41 26.67
N THR A 138 22.12 -6.36 25.39
CA THR A 138 21.05 -5.51 24.86
C THR A 138 20.07 -6.33 24.05
N VAL A 139 18.78 -6.12 24.30
CA VAL A 139 17.69 -6.62 23.45
C VAL A 139 17.11 -5.45 22.67
N ILE A 140 16.91 -5.61 21.36
CA ILE A 140 16.28 -4.63 20.48
C ILE A 140 14.93 -5.18 20.04
N ASP A 141 13.88 -4.42 20.33
CA ASP A 141 12.48 -4.76 20.17
C ASP A 141 12.11 -6.08 20.88
N ALA A 142 10.86 -6.49 20.85
CA ALA A 142 10.39 -7.75 21.42
C ALA A 142 9.54 -8.49 20.39
N SER A 143 8.45 -9.11 20.83
CA SER A 143 7.57 -9.87 19.96
C SER A 143 6.12 -9.71 20.40
N HIS A 144 5.21 -10.16 19.54
CA HIS A 144 3.78 -10.19 19.79
C HIS A 144 3.45 -11.14 20.96
N GLU A 145 2.50 -10.73 21.81
CA GLU A 145 2.06 -11.47 23.01
C GLU A 145 1.72 -12.95 22.76
N LYS A 146 1.16 -13.32 21.61
CA LYS A 146 0.82 -14.71 21.30
C LYS A 146 2.04 -15.65 21.28
N PHE A 147 3.25 -15.10 21.16
CA PHE A 147 4.49 -15.84 21.22
C PHE A 147 5.10 -15.88 22.62
N ARG A 148 4.47 -15.30 23.66
CA ARG A 148 5.02 -15.15 25.02
C ARG A 148 5.82 -16.37 25.48
N GLU A 149 5.21 -17.54 25.50
CA GLU A 149 5.87 -18.77 25.96
C GLU A 149 7.06 -19.18 25.08
N LEU A 150 6.87 -19.22 23.75
CA LEU A 150 7.91 -19.63 22.81
C LEU A 150 9.08 -18.64 22.75
N TYR A 151 8.78 -17.35 22.80
CA TYR A 151 9.75 -16.27 22.75
C TYR A 151 10.61 -16.26 24.02
N LEU A 152 10.00 -16.31 25.19
CA LEU A 152 10.74 -16.32 26.47
C LEU A 152 11.57 -17.60 26.63
N ALA A 153 11.08 -18.74 26.13
CA ALA A 153 11.86 -19.97 26.09
C ALA A 153 13.07 -19.86 25.14
N ALA A 154 12.87 -19.32 23.93
CA ALA A 154 13.96 -19.08 22.98
C ALA A 154 15.01 -18.11 23.55
N LEU A 155 14.57 -17.01 24.16
CA LEU A 155 15.44 -16.01 24.79
C LEU A 155 16.31 -16.64 25.89
N LYS A 156 15.70 -17.41 26.81
CA LYS A 156 16.41 -18.11 27.91
C LYS A 156 17.39 -19.17 27.42
N ASN A 157 17.18 -19.71 26.23
CA ASN A 157 18.12 -20.66 25.61
C ASN A 157 19.31 -19.97 24.94
N GLU A 158 19.19 -18.69 24.61
CA GLU A 158 20.27 -17.90 24.00
C GLU A 158 21.10 -17.16 25.04
N ILE A 159 20.45 -16.57 26.05
CA ILE A 159 21.06 -15.70 27.05
C ILE A 159 20.44 -15.95 28.42
N ASP A 160 21.14 -15.52 29.48
CA ASP A 160 20.51 -15.31 30.80
C ASP A 160 19.82 -13.94 30.79
N PRO A 161 18.47 -13.87 30.75
CA PRO A 161 17.77 -12.62 30.59
C PRO A 161 17.93 -11.68 31.79
N SER A 162 18.33 -12.19 32.96
CA SER A 162 18.54 -11.34 34.15
C SER A 162 19.73 -10.39 33.99
N ASN A 163 20.61 -10.65 33.03
CA ASN A 163 21.78 -9.82 32.70
C ASN A 163 21.48 -8.74 31.65
N ILE A 164 20.25 -8.66 31.12
CA ILE A 164 19.89 -7.62 30.14
C ILE A 164 20.07 -6.25 30.79
N GLU A 165 20.96 -5.43 30.23
CA GLU A 165 21.22 -4.07 30.71
C GLU A 165 20.37 -3.04 29.96
N TYR A 166 20.13 -3.26 28.67
CA TYR A 166 19.30 -2.37 27.83
C TYR A 166 18.21 -3.13 27.07
N ILE A 167 17.03 -2.51 27.01
CA ILE A 167 15.94 -2.88 26.11
C ILE A 167 15.72 -1.69 25.19
N VAL A 168 16.17 -1.77 23.94
CA VAL A 168 15.96 -0.72 22.94
C VAL A 168 14.62 -0.97 22.27
N CYS A 169 13.72 0.01 22.28
CA CYS A 169 12.44 -0.06 21.57
C CYS A 169 12.43 0.96 20.44
N ASN A 170 12.55 0.46 19.20
CA ASN A 170 12.48 1.27 17.99
C ASN A 170 11.05 1.71 17.70
N HIS A 171 10.07 0.89 18.11
CA HIS A 171 8.66 1.10 17.86
C HIS A 171 7.79 0.44 18.95
N THR A 172 6.66 1.05 19.29
CA THR A 172 5.80 0.62 20.41
C THR A 172 4.54 -0.12 20.02
N GLU A 173 4.26 -0.38 18.74
CA GLU A 173 3.08 -1.18 18.38
C GLU A 173 3.15 -2.57 19.07
N PRO A 174 2.03 -3.08 19.64
CA PRO A 174 2.05 -4.25 20.52
C PRO A 174 2.58 -5.55 19.90
N ASP A 175 2.70 -5.63 18.60
CA ASP A 175 3.25 -6.79 17.92
C ASP A 175 4.80 -6.83 17.93
N HIS A 176 5.44 -5.70 18.23
CA HIS A 176 6.88 -5.59 18.52
C HIS A 176 7.16 -5.31 20.00
N SER A 177 6.26 -4.63 20.70
CA SER A 177 6.46 -4.19 22.08
C SER A 177 5.74 -5.03 23.13
N GLY A 178 4.84 -5.93 22.72
CA GLY A 178 3.90 -6.62 23.62
C GLY A 178 4.55 -7.47 24.71
N LEU A 179 5.81 -7.90 24.51
CA LEU A 179 6.58 -8.66 25.50
C LEU A 179 7.65 -7.83 26.24
N VAL A 180 7.71 -6.51 26.04
CA VAL A 180 8.55 -5.61 26.85
C VAL A 180 8.21 -5.71 28.35
N PRO A 181 6.92 -5.81 28.77
CA PRO A 181 6.60 -6.10 30.16
C PRO A 181 7.29 -7.36 30.67
N ASP A 182 7.22 -8.49 29.95
CA ASP A 182 7.85 -9.75 30.36
C ASP A 182 9.38 -9.64 30.45
N LEU A 183 10.01 -8.92 29.52
CA LEU A 183 11.46 -8.64 29.58
C LEU A 183 11.82 -7.88 30.86
N LEU A 184 11.02 -6.89 31.27
CA LEU A 184 11.23 -6.13 32.50
C LEU A 184 10.98 -6.95 33.78
N GLU A 185 10.20 -8.04 33.71
CA GLU A 185 10.08 -8.99 34.83
C GLU A 185 11.33 -9.84 34.99
N LEU A 186 11.89 -10.29 33.88
CA LEU A 186 13.11 -11.07 33.87
C LEU A 186 14.35 -10.21 34.20
N ALA A 187 14.34 -8.94 33.78
CA ALA A 187 15.44 -7.98 33.91
C ALA A 187 14.97 -6.67 34.56
N PRO A 188 14.60 -6.67 35.85
CA PRO A 188 14.01 -5.49 36.52
C PRO A 188 14.97 -4.29 36.62
N ASN A 189 16.26 -4.52 36.40
CA ASN A 189 17.28 -3.48 36.42
C ASN A 189 17.61 -2.90 35.04
N ALA A 190 17.08 -3.47 33.96
CA ALA A 190 17.31 -3.02 32.60
C ALA A 190 16.83 -1.58 32.39
N THR A 191 17.53 -0.85 31.52
CA THR A 191 17.15 0.49 31.09
C THR A 191 16.49 0.42 29.72
N VAL A 192 15.24 0.87 29.64
CA VAL A 192 14.51 0.98 28.37
C VAL A 192 15.02 2.22 27.62
N VAL A 193 15.48 2.03 26.39
CA VAL A 193 16.02 3.08 25.52
C VAL A 193 15.06 3.31 24.37
N GLY A 194 14.65 4.55 24.14
CA GLY A 194 13.68 4.88 23.11
C GLY A 194 13.61 6.38 22.84
N SER A 195 12.93 6.75 21.75
CA SER A 195 12.59 8.15 21.49
C SER A 195 11.71 8.71 22.61
N LYS A 196 11.59 10.04 22.72
CA LYS A 196 10.72 10.66 23.73
C LYS A 196 9.28 10.13 23.64
N VAL A 197 8.75 10.03 22.43
CA VAL A 197 7.38 9.57 22.16
C VAL A 197 7.25 8.07 22.46
N CYS A 198 8.24 7.27 22.07
CA CYS A 198 8.31 5.84 22.41
C CYS A 198 8.22 5.60 23.93
N ILE A 199 9.02 6.32 24.72
CA ILE A 199 8.99 6.17 26.18
C ILE A 199 7.62 6.60 26.76
N GLN A 200 7.00 7.65 26.21
CA GLN A 200 5.66 8.08 26.63
C GLN A 200 4.60 7.00 26.32
N PHE A 201 4.63 6.39 25.14
CA PHE A 201 3.72 5.31 24.77
C PHE A 201 3.95 4.07 25.62
N LEU A 202 5.21 3.64 25.81
CA LEU A 202 5.52 2.50 26.67
C LEU A 202 5.10 2.70 28.12
N GLN A 203 5.14 3.92 28.66
CA GLN A 203 4.63 4.18 30.02
C GLN A 203 3.12 3.92 30.15
N ASN A 204 2.36 4.09 29.07
CA ASN A 204 0.93 3.81 29.04
C ASN A 204 0.61 2.32 28.78
N LEU A 205 1.55 1.59 28.16
CA LEU A 205 1.42 0.15 27.88
C LEU A 205 1.96 -0.72 29.02
N VAL A 206 3.06 -0.28 29.62
CA VAL A 206 3.77 -0.94 30.71
C VAL A 206 3.31 -0.30 32.01
N PHE A 207 2.27 -0.85 32.62
CA PHE A 207 1.63 -0.36 33.86
C PHE A 207 2.49 -0.54 35.13
N ARG A 208 3.81 -0.34 35.03
CA ARG A 208 4.79 -0.36 36.12
C ARG A 208 5.94 0.61 35.83
N PRO A 209 6.62 1.15 36.86
CA PRO A 209 7.80 1.97 36.64
C PRO A 209 8.97 1.13 36.13
N PHE A 210 9.75 1.69 35.21
CA PHE A 210 11.00 1.12 34.68
C PHE A 210 12.03 2.23 34.45
N LYS A 211 13.32 1.89 34.42
CA LYS A 211 14.39 2.85 34.11
C LYS A 211 14.31 3.22 32.64
N THR A 212 14.46 4.49 32.32
CA THR A 212 14.37 4.98 30.94
C THR A 212 15.59 5.79 30.54
N LYS A 213 15.93 5.72 29.25
CA LYS A 213 16.89 6.58 28.59
C LYS A 213 16.28 7.10 27.28
N ILE A 214 15.90 8.37 27.29
CA ILE A 214 15.40 9.04 26.09
C ILE A 214 16.57 9.39 25.18
N VAL A 215 16.45 9.05 23.90
CA VAL A 215 17.45 9.36 22.86
C VAL A 215 16.86 10.27 21.77
N LYS A 216 17.75 11.03 21.13
CA LYS A 216 17.48 11.91 19.99
C LYS A 216 18.31 11.49 18.78
N GLY A 217 18.01 12.09 17.63
CA GLY A 217 18.74 11.80 16.39
C GLY A 217 20.22 12.16 16.52
N GLY A 218 21.09 11.20 16.24
CA GLY A 218 22.54 11.34 16.36
C GLY A 218 23.11 11.02 17.75
N ASP A 219 22.26 10.76 18.76
CA ASP A 219 22.73 10.26 20.04
C ASP A 219 23.34 8.86 19.87
N THR A 220 24.28 8.52 20.75
CA THR A 220 24.95 7.21 20.74
C THR A 220 24.87 6.50 22.09
N LEU A 221 24.89 5.17 22.07
CA LEU A 221 25.00 4.32 23.25
C LEU A 221 26.09 3.26 23.03
N ASP A 222 27.15 3.34 23.84
CA ASP A 222 28.24 2.36 23.84
C ASP A 222 27.86 1.14 24.70
N LEU A 223 27.80 -0.01 24.04
CA LEU A 223 27.53 -1.32 24.64
C LEU A 223 28.81 -2.09 24.99
N GLY A 224 29.99 -1.56 24.65
CA GLY A 224 31.27 -2.23 24.80
C GLY A 224 31.62 -3.16 23.64
N ASN A 225 32.82 -3.73 23.66
CA ASN A 225 33.38 -4.54 22.56
C ASN A 225 33.27 -3.94 21.16
N GLY A 226 33.26 -2.60 21.06
CA GLY A 226 33.15 -1.85 19.81
C GLY A 226 31.70 -1.62 19.32
N HIS A 227 30.69 -2.21 19.96
CA HIS A 227 29.29 -1.97 19.63
C HIS A 227 28.86 -0.58 20.11
N VAL A 228 28.70 0.35 19.18
CA VAL A 228 28.19 1.68 19.44
C VAL A 228 26.92 1.85 18.65
N LEU A 229 25.79 1.88 19.37
CA LEU A 229 24.49 2.17 18.79
C LEU A 229 24.39 3.65 18.47
N GLU A 230 23.90 4.00 17.29
CA GLU A 230 23.56 5.36 16.87
C GLU A 230 22.07 5.42 16.51
N PHE A 231 21.36 6.41 17.04
CA PHE A 231 19.90 6.51 16.89
C PHE A 231 19.49 7.50 15.81
N VAL A 232 18.53 7.10 14.97
CA VAL A 232 17.95 7.92 13.90
C VAL A 232 16.46 8.04 14.13
N ILE A 233 15.97 9.23 14.51
CA ILE A 233 14.53 9.44 14.69
C ILE A 233 13.86 9.41 13.31
N ALA A 234 12.78 8.65 13.16
CA ALA A 234 12.12 8.41 11.88
C ALA A 234 10.59 8.38 12.08
N PRO A 235 9.99 9.49 12.54
CA PRO A 235 8.62 9.49 13.02
C PRO A 235 7.63 9.30 11.86
N ASN A 236 6.47 8.75 12.19
CA ASN A 236 5.38 8.42 11.27
C ASN A 236 5.80 7.35 10.24
N LEU A 237 6.63 6.38 10.63
CA LEU A 237 6.99 5.20 9.80
C LEU A 237 6.64 3.87 10.50
N HIS A 238 5.36 3.58 10.76
CA HIS A 238 4.17 4.38 10.46
C HIS A 238 3.60 5.14 11.67
N TRP A 239 4.12 4.92 12.89
CA TRP A 239 3.69 5.66 14.08
C TRP A 239 4.64 6.81 14.46
N PRO A 240 4.16 7.78 15.27
CA PRO A 240 4.95 8.94 15.68
C PRO A 240 6.22 8.62 16.48
N ASP A 241 6.29 7.46 17.14
CA ASP A 241 7.38 7.05 18.03
C ASP A 241 8.60 6.46 17.32
N THR A 242 8.45 6.04 16.07
CA THR A 242 9.44 5.25 15.32
C THR A 242 10.83 5.90 15.31
N MET A 243 11.84 5.09 15.61
CA MET A 243 13.25 5.38 15.42
C MET A 243 13.98 4.18 14.83
N PHE A 244 15.14 4.40 14.23
CA PHE A 244 16.06 3.34 13.81
C PHE A 244 17.29 3.34 14.70
N THR A 245 17.90 2.16 14.84
CA THR A 245 19.12 1.97 15.61
C THR A 245 20.19 1.37 14.71
N LEU A 246 21.34 2.02 14.56
CA LEU A 246 22.49 1.50 13.80
C LEU A 246 23.56 1.01 14.76
N ASP A 247 23.95 -0.27 14.69
CA ASP A 247 25.16 -0.74 15.37
C ASP A 247 26.38 -0.58 14.44
N ARG A 248 27.29 0.32 14.81
CA ARG A 248 28.48 0.64 14.02
C ARG A 248 29.46 -0.52 13.86
N LYS A 249 29.49 -1.49 14.79
CA LYS A 249 30.41 -2.63 14.69
C LYS A 249 29.90 -3.67 13.71
N SER A 250 28.64 -4.08 13.85
CA SER A 250 28.05 -5.10 12.98
C SER A 250 27.64 -4.55 11.60
N GLY A 251 27.45 -3.23 11.47
CA GLY A 251 26.94 -2.61 10.25
C GLY A 251 25.48 -3.00 9.99
N ILE A 252 24.70 -3.22 11.05
CA ILE A 252 23.28 -3.60 11.00
C ILE A 252 22.42 -2.41 11.42
N LEU A 253 21.46 -2.06 10.56
CA LEU A 253 20.44 -1.05 10.84
C LEU A 253 19.12 -1.73 11.27
N PHE A 254 18.71 -1.56 12.52
CA PHE A 254 17.45 -2.05 13.07
C PHE A 254 16.34 -1.03 12.81
N THR A 255 15.30 -1.43 12.07
CA THR A 255 14.30 -0.50 11.53
C THR A 255 12.86 -0.79 11.94
N CYS A 256 12.62 -1.88 12.67
CA CYS A 256 11.27 -2.37 12.96
C CYS A 256 10.43 -2.44 11.67
N ASP A 257 9.29 -1.76 11.59
CA ASP A 257 8.41 -1.80 10.42
C ASP A 257 9.00 -1.25 9.14
N ALA A 258 9.85 -0.23 9.21
CA ALA A 258 10.43 0.33 7.99
C ALA A 258 11.26 -0.73 7.25
N PHE A 259 11.03 -0.84 5.93
CA PHE A 259 11.59 -1.87 5.05
C PHE A 259 11.15 -3.32 5.35
N GLY A 260 10.16 -3.53 6.22
CA GLY A 260 9.58 -4.84 6.51
C GLY A 260 8.72 -5.40 5.37
N MET A 261 8.30 -6.65 5.56
CA MET A 261 7.26 -7.28 4.74
C MET A 261 6.56 -8.41 5.51
N HIS A 262 5.27 -8.60 5.26
CA HIS A 262 4.58 -9.79 5.77
C HIS A 262 4.82 -10.99 4.88
N TYR A 263 5.82 -11.78 5.31
CA TYR A 263 6.21 -13.03 4.69
C TYR A 263 6.87 -13.94 5.74
N CYS A 264 6.18 -15.00 6.15
CA CYS A 264 6.74 -16.02 7.03
C CYS A 264 7.53 -17.05 6.22
N SER A 265 8.80 -17.18 6.55
CA SER A 265 9.70 -18.19 5.99
C SER A 265 10.81 -18.52 6.96
N GLN A 266 11.30 -19.75 6.87
CA GLN A 266 12.53 -20.16 7.56
C GLN A 266 13.79 -19.55 6.93
N ALA A 267 13.71 -19.07 5.70
CA ALA A 267 14.77 -18.24 5.12
C ALA A 267 14.92 -16.98 5.98
N VAL A 268 16.13 -16.77 6.49
CA VAL A 268 16.45 -15.67 7.41
C VAL A 268 16.65 -14.37 6.65
N PHE A 269 17.19 -14.47 5.43
CA PHE A 269 17.57 -13.34 4.60
C PHE A 269 16.75 -13.32 3.30
N ASP A 270 16.83 -12.18 2.62
CA ASP A 270 16.18 -11.86 1.35
C ASP A 270 16.80 -12.60 0.13
N GLU A 271 16.87 -13.93 0.19
CA GLU A 271 17.55 -14.76 -0.82
C GLU A 271 16.81 -14.81 -2.18
N ASP A 272 15.48 -14.77 -2.17
CA ASP A 272 14.63 -14.92 -3.36
C ASP A 272 13.79 -13.66 -3.58
N LEU A 273 14.39 -12.65 -4.21
CA LEU A 273 13.75 -11.35 -4.41
C LEU A 273 12.45 -11.45 -5.23
N GLU A 274 12.37 -12.37 -6.20
CA GLU A 274 11.19 -12.56 -7.05
C GLU A 274 9.97 -12.96 -6.21
N LYS A 275 10.16 -13.83 -5.20
CA LYS A 275 9.08 -14.20 -4.27
C LYS A 275 8.73 -13.09 -3.27
N LEU A 276 9.69 -12.25 -2.91
CA LEU A 276 9.53 -11.25 -1.83
C LEU A 276 8.98 -9.91 -2.35
N GLU A 277 9.22 -9.58 -3.61
CA GLU A 277 8.94 -8.25 -4.16
C GLU A 277 7.47 -7.83 -4.01
N SER A 278 6.51 -8.73 -4.27
CA SER A 278 5.09 -8.41 -4.10
C SER A 278 4.72 -8.16 -2.64
N HIS A 279 5.33 -8.87 -1.69
CA HIS A 279 5.11 -8.69 -0.26
C HIS A 279 5.68 -7.38 0.24
N PHE A 280 6.93 -7.08 -0.16
CA PHE A 280 7.59 -5.83 0.16
C PHE A 280 6.85 -4.61 -0.41
N ARG A 281 6.40 -4.70 -1.67
CA ARG A 281 5.61 -3.64 -2.28
C ARG A 281 4.27 -3.46 -1.60
N PHE A 282 3.56 -4.56 -1.32
CA PHE A 282 2.25 -4.50 -0.67
C PHE A 282 2.35 -3.87 0.74
N TYR A 283 3.36 -4.28 1.51
CA TYR A 283 3.65 -3.74 2.83
C TYR A 283 3.93 -2.22 2.75
N TYR A 284 4.74 -1.78 1.79
CA TYR A 284 4.96 -0.36 1.53
C TYR A 284 3.66 0.38 1.20
N ASP A 285 2.85 -0.13 0.25
CA ASP A 285 1.62 0.53 -0.19
C ASP A 285 0.62 0.72 0.97
N CYS A 286 0.58 -0.21 1.91
CA CYS A 286 -0.31 -0.15 3.08
C CYS A 286 0.22 0.78 4.18
N LEU A 287 1.48 0.60 4.60
CA LEU A 287 1.97 1.23 5.84
C LEU A 287 2.83 2.48 5.59
N MET A 288 3.61 2.47 4.50
CA MET A 288 4.65 3.48 4.28
C MET A 288 4.23 4.55 3.28
N ARG A 289 3.46 4.19 2.25
CA ARG A 289 3.00 5.10 1.21
C ARG A 289 2.16 6.27 1.73
N PRO A 290 1.24 6.12 2.71
CA PRO A 290 0.58 7.27 3.33
C PRO A 290 1.57 8.27 3.93
N ASN A 291 2.72 7.78 4.40
CA ASN A 291 3.79 8.56 5.02
C ASN A 291 4.99 8.79 4.08
N ALA A 292 4.78 8.82 2.75
CA ALA A 292 5.86 8.92 1.76
C ALA A 292 6.84 10.10 2.00
N ARG A 293 6.36 11.24 2.52
CA ARG A 293 7.22 12.36 2.90
C ARG A 293 8.19 11.99 4.05
N SER A 294 7.69 11.29 5.06
CA SER A 294 8.48 10.78 6.19
C SER A 294 9.50 9.75 5.72
N VAL A 295 9.14 8.89 4.75
CA VAL A 295 10.08 7.92 4.15
C VAL A 295 11.26 8.64 3.52
N LEU A 296 11.00 9.66 2.68
CA LEU A 296 12.06 10.45 2.04
C LEU A 296 12.94 11.19 3.05
N SER A 297 12.34 11.70 4.14
CA SER A 297 13.07 12.34 5.24
C SER A 297 13.99 11.35 5.96
N ALA A 298 13.51 10.14 6.25
CA ALA A 298 14.30 9.09 6.88
C ALA A 298 15.45 8.62 5.97
N LEU A 299 15.19 8.37 4.68
CA LEU A 299 16.23 8.03 3.70
C LEU A 299 17.32 9.10 3.61
N LYS A 300 16.94 10.38 3.66
CA LYS A 300 17.91 11.49 3.71
C LYS A 300 18.78 11.43 4.96
N ARG A 301 18.21 11.11 6.13
CA ARG A 301 18.94 10.95 7.40
C ARG A 301 19.86 9.73 7.42
N LEU A 302 19.64 8.75 6.55
CA LEU A 302 20.48 7.56 6.39
C LEU A 302 21.59 7.74 5.33
N SER A 303 21.56 8.83 4.55
CA SER A 303 22.42 9.00 3.36
C SER A 303 23.94 9.03 3.63
N ASP A 304 24.34 9.38 4.85
CA ASP A 304 25.74 9.45 5.29
C ASP A 304 26.14 8.26 6.19
N LYS A 305 25.26 7.26 6.34
CA LYS A 305 25.46 6.11 7.22
C LYS A 305 25.87 4.88 6.43
N GLU A 306 26.83 4.15 6.96
CA GLU A 306 27.30 2.89 6.38
C GLU A 306 26.69 1.70 7.11
N PHE A 307 25.97 0.84 6.38
CA PHE A 307 25.44 -0.42 6.87
C PHE A 307 25.32 -1.41 5.70
N GLY A 308 25.51 -2.69 5.99
CA GLY A 308 25.42 -3.78 5.01
C GLY A 308 24.15 -4.64 5.16
N MET A 309 23.35 -4.39 6.21
CA MET A 309 22.15 -5.15 6.51
C MET A 309 21.08 -4.25 7.13
N ILE A 310 19.82 -4.50 6.77
CA ILE A 310 18.66 -3.95 7.46
C ILE A 310 17.93 -5.08 8.21
N ALA A 311 17.84 -4.93 9.53
CA ALA A 311 17.19 -5.83 10.45
C ALA A 311 15.77 -5.32 10.75
N VAL A 312 14.79 -5.90 10.04
CA VAL A 312 13.37 -5.48 10.02
C VAL A 312 12.54 -6.21 11.07
N GLY A 313 11.42 -5.63 11.52
CA GLY A 313 10.48 -6.24 12.46
C GLY A 313 9.68 -7.39 11.83
N HIS A 314 9.41 -7.32 10.52
CA HIS A 314 8.63 -8.32 9.79
C HIS A 314 9.33 -8.86 8.53
N GLY A 315 9.30 -10.18 8.38
CA GLY A 315 9.79 -10.88 7.20
C GLY A 315 11.26 -11.31 7.31
N PRO A 316 11.89 -11.70 6.19
CA PRO A 316 13.32 -11.91 6.12
C PRO A 316 14.11 -10.60 6.30
N LEU A 317 15.29 -10.70 6.91
CA LEU A 317 16.22 -9.58 7.04
C LEU A 317 16.82 -9.22 5.67
N LEU A 318 17.07 -7.95 5.43
CA LEU A 318 17.63 -7.50 4.14
C LEU A 318 19.15 -7.48 4.21
N ARG A 319 19.80 -8.33 3.41
CA ARG A 319 21.26 -8.44 3.32
C ARG A 319 21.74 -8.40 1.87
N TYR A 320 21.04 -9.09 0.97
CA TYR A 320 21.50 -9.26 -0.41
C TYR A 320 20.98 -8.15 -1.34
N ASN A 321 19.81 -7.57 -1.05
CA ASN A 321 19.13 -6.61 -1.92
C ASN A 321 18.89 -5.25 -1.25
N VAL A 322 19.66 -4.90 -0.22
CA VAL A 322 19.49 -3.64 0.55
C VAL A 322 19.40 -2.41 -0.38
N ALA A 323 20.35 -2.26 -1.30
CA ALA A 323 20.39 -1.11 -2.20
C ALA A 323 19.17 -1.03 -3.12
N ASP A 324 18.77 -2.16 -3.74
CA ASP A 324 17.64 -2.23 -4.66
C ASP A 324 16.31 -1.95 -3.95
N LEU A 325 16.12 -2.53 -2.77
CA LEU A 325 14.91 -2.36 -1.97
C LEU A 325 14.77 -0.94 -1.40
N MET A 326 15.88 -0.32 -0.97
CA MET A 326 15.89 1.10 -0.58
C MET A 326 15.57 2.02 -1.75
N LEU A 327 16.14 1.76 -2.93
CA LEU A 327 15.86 2.54 -4.15
C LEU A 327 14.37 2.44 -4.55
N LYS A 328 13.76 1.27 -4.38
CA LYS A 328 12.32 1.08 -4.58
C LYS A 328 11.49 1.95 -3.64
N TYR A 329 11.78 1.94 -2.33
CA TYR A 329 11.12 2.83 -1.35
C TYR A 329 11.26 4.30 -1.72
N GLU A 330 12.46 4.72 -2.16
CA GLU A 330 12.71 6.11 -2.57
C GLU A 330 11.88 6.48 -3.80
N THR A 331 11.91 5.63 -4.83
CA THR A 331 11.20 5.83 -6.09
C THR A 331 9.70 5.91 -5.87
N TRP A 332 9.13 4.93 -5.15
CA TRP A 332 7.69 4.90 -4.87
C TRP A 332 7.25 6.12 -4.06
N SER A 333 8.09 6.57 -3.12
CA SER A 333 7.78 7.75 -2.31
C SER A 333 7.89 9.06 -3.10
N LYS A 334 8.87 9.19 -4.00
CA LYS A 334 8.96 10.31 -4.94
C LYS A 334 7.74 10.35 -5.88
N ASP A 335 7.39 9.21 -6.46
CA ASP A 335 6.22 9.09 -7.34
C ASP A 335 4.90 9.47 -6.65
N ALA A 336 4.77 9.12 -5.36
CA ALA A 336 3.63 9.54 -4.55
C ALA A 336 3.59 11.07 -4.37
N GLN A 337 4.74 11.73 -4.17
CA GLN A 337 4.82 13.18 -3.94
C GLN A 337 4.77 14.03 -5.23
N GLU A 338 5.34 13.57 -6.35
CA GLU A 338 5.45 14.36 -7.60
C GLU A 338 4.12 14.56 -8.31
N LYS A 339 3.22 13.59 -8.20
CA LYS A 339 1.87 13.75 -8.73
C LYS A 339 1.17 14.79 -7.86
N LYS A 340 0.71 15.93 -8.42
CA LYS A 340 -0.20 16.91 -7.79
C LYS A 340 -1.58 16.30 -7.54
N LEU A 341 -1.58 15.19 -6.82
CA LEU A 341 -2.74 14.41 -6.48
C LEU A 341 -3.61 15.24 -5.56
N THR A 342 -4.89 14.98 -5.66
CA THR A 342 -5.82 15.46 -4.65
C THR A 342 -5.43 14.78 -3.33
N SER A 343 -5.35 15.53 -2.23
CA SER A 343 -5.03 14.96 -0.91
C SER A 343 -6.25 14.94 0.01
N ALA A 344 -6.27 14.03 0.97
CA ALA A 344 -7.23 13.95 2.06
C ALA A 344 -6.47 13.77 3.38
N ALA A 345 -6.98 14.35 4.47
CA ALA A 345 -6.46 14.09 5.81
C ALA A 345 -7.32 13.01 6.48
N VAL A 346 -6.68 12.02 7.10
CA VAL A 346 -7.35 11.03 7.94
C VAL A 346 -6.88 11.24 9.37
N LEU A 347 -7.79 11.78 10.19
CA LEU A 347 -7.53 12.15 11.56
C LEU A 347 -7.96 10.99 12.46
N TYR A 348 -7.04 10.44 13.24
CA TYR A 348 -7.26 9.26 14.07
C TYR A 348 -6.65 9.44 15.45
N VAL A 349 -6.85 8.47 16.33
CA VAL A 349 -6.27 8.46 17.67
C VAL A 349 -5.44 7.19 17.82
N SER A 350 -4.12 7.33 17.97
CA SER A 350 -3.25 6.17 18.24
C SER A 350 -3.63 5.50 19.57
N ASP A 351 -3.52 4.17 19.63
CA ASP A 351 -3.78 3.36 20.84
C ASP A 351 -5.18 3.57 21.46
N TYR A 352 -6.19 3.87 20.64
CA TYR A 352 -7.57 4.06 21.10
C TYR A 352 -8.55 3.18 20.32
N GLY A 353 -9.05 2.14 20.98
CA GLY A 353 -9.98 1.19 20.38
C GLY A 353 -9.42 0.57 19.11
N PHE A 354 -10.17 0.69 18.02
CA PHE A 354 -9.76 0.28 16.68
C PHE A 354 -9.50 1.49 15.75
N SER A 355 -9.33 2.69 16.31
CA SER A 355 -9.18 3.94 15.55
C SER A 355 -8.04 3.84 14.52
N ASP A 356 -6.88 3.36 14.94
CA ASP A 356 -5.71 3.21 14.06
C ASP A 356 -6.02 2.27 12.89
N ARG A 357 -6.35 0.99 13.16
CA ARG A 357 -6.59 -0.02 12.12
C ARG A 357 -7.72 0.36 11.15
N LEU A 358 -8.82 0.91 11.65
CA LEU A 358 -9.95 1.35 10.82
C LEU A 358 -9.59 2.58 9.98
N SER A 359 -8.83 3.53 10.54
CA SER A 359 -8.35 4.70 9.79
C SER A 359 -7.41 4.32 8.66
N GLN A 360 -6.55 3.33 8.89
CA GLN A 360 -5.63 2.81 7.88
C GLN A 360 -6.38 2.08 6.75
N ALA A 361 -7.43 1.30 7.06
CA ALA A 361 -8.28 0.68 6.04
C ALA A 361 -8.92 1.72 5.12
N LEU A 362 -9.42 2.81 5.71
CA LEU A 362 -9.97 3.93 4.95
C LEU A 362 -8.90 4.64 4.12
N ALA A 363 -7.71 4.90 4.69
CA ALA A 363 -6.58 5.49 3.98
C ALA A 363 -6.15 4.66 2.78
N ARG A 364 -6.13 3.33 2.91
CA ARG A 364 -5.86 2.39 1.82
C ARG A 364 -6.88 2.57 0.67
N GLY A 365 -8.17 2.67 1.00
CA GLY A 365 -9.21 2.98 0.02
C GLY A 365 -8.96 4.28 -0.75
N LEU A 366 -8.56 5.35 -0.05
CA LEU A 366 -8.21 6.63 -0.67
C LEU A 366 -7.01 6.49 -1.62
N THR A 367 -5.93 5.85 -1.19
CA THR A 367 -4.70 5.72 -2.00
C THR A 367 -4.92 4.92 -3.29
N LYS A 368 -5.83 3.94 -3.32
CA LYS A 368 -6.24 3.20 -4.53
C LYS A 368 -6.75 4.10 -5.66
N THR A 369 -7.28 5.27 -5.31
CA THR A 369 -7.86 6.22 -6.28
C THR A 369 -6.87 7.28 -6.75
N ASN A 370 -5.58 7.15 -6.42
CA ASN A 370 -4.58 8.21 -6.56
C ASN A 370 -4.91 9.45 -5.72
N THR A 371 -5.48 9.27 -4.53
CA THR A 371 -5.61 10.32 -3.53
C THR A 371 -4.42 10.22 -2.57
N LEU A 372 -3.72 11.32 -2.30
CA LEU A 372 -2.71 11.37 -1.25
C LEU A 372 -3.39 11.40 0.11
N VAL A 373 -2.86 10.67 1.08
CA VAL A 373 -3.42 10.65 2.43
C VAL A 373 -2.40 11.23 3.39
N GLU A 374 -2.82 12.21 4.18
CA GLU A 374 -2.05 12.71 5.33
C GLU A 374 -2.69 12.10 6.58
N MET A 375 -2.01 11.11 7.18
CA MET A 375 -2.44 10.50 8.45
C MET A 375 -2.05 11.42 9.60
N VAL A 376 -2.99 11.73 10.50
CA VAL A 376 -2.75 12.65 11.62
C VAL A 376 -3.29 12.07 12.90
N ASP A 377 -2.40 11.79 13.85
CA ASP A 377 -2.76 11.39 15.20
C ASP A 377 -3.15 12.61 16.04
N LEU A 378 -4.42 12.66 16.43
CA LEU A 378 -5.03 13.75 17.21
C LEU A 378 -4.49 13.84 18.64
N ASN A 379 -3.85 12.80 19.18
CA ASN A 379 -3.23 12.86 20.51
C ASN A 379 -1.90 13.59 20.52
N SER A 380 -1.16 13.55 19.41
CA SER A 380 0.24 14.01 19.36
C SER A 380 0.47 15.25 18.49
N VAL A 381 -0.47 15.58 17.59
CA VAL A 381 -0.34 16.71 16.66
C VAL A 381 -0.47 18.08 17.35
N ASP A 382 0.33 19.04 16.91
CA ASP A 382 0.17 20.45 17.30
C ASP A 382 -1.09 21.07 16.65
N SER A 383 -1.76 21.98 17.37
CA SER A 383 -3.00 22.59 16.88
C SER A 383 -2.80 23.43 15.61
N GLN A 384 -1.66 24.12 15.45
CA GLN A 384 -1.39 24.90 14.24
C GLN A 384 -1.08 23.99 13.05
N GLU A 385 -0.29 22.93 13.26
CA GLU A 385 0.01 21.93 12.24
C GLU A 385 -1.27 21.21 11.76
N LEU A 386 -2.14 20.86 12.69
CA LEU A 386 -3.44 20.24 12.40
C LEU A 386 -4.33 21.16 11.55
N ILE A 387 -4.46 22.44 11.94
CA ILE A 387 -5.23 23.43 11.17
C ILE A 387 -4.63 23.62 9.78
N GLU A 388 -3.31 23.74 9.68
CA GLU A 388 -2.61 23.90 8.40
C GLU A 388 -2.85 22.69 7.48
N CYS A 389 -2.73 21.47 8.00
CA CYS A 389 -2.99 20.23 7.26
C CYS A 389 -4.43 20.20 6.72
N VAL A 390 -5.43 20.37 7.60
CA VAL A 390 -6.85 20.37 7.24
C VAL A 390 -7.19 21.46 6.22
N SER A 391 -6.53 22.62 6.32
CA SER A 391 -6.71 23.72 5.38
C SER A 391 -6.09 23.48 4.00
N LYS A 392 -5.21 22.49 3.82
CA LYS A 392 -4.55 22.22 2.52
C LYS A 392 -5.17 21.06 1.76
N VAL A 393 -5.75 20.09 2.47
CA VAL A 393 -6.35 18.90 1.87
C VAL A 393 -7.70 19.18 1.22
N ALA A 394 -8.11 18.30 0.31
CA ALA A 394 -9.38 18.39 -0.39
C ALA A 394 -10.55 17.71 0.35
N ALA A 395 -10.27 16.77 1.25
CA ALA A 395 -11.26 16.15 2.15
C ALA A 395 -10.66 15.86 3.52
N VAL A 396 -11.53 15.69 4.50
CA VAL A 396 -11.16 15.32 5.87
C VAL A 396 -11.97 14.10 6.30
N VAL A 397 -11.29 13.15 6.92
CA VAL A 397 -11.91 12.05 7.64
C VAL A 397 -11.58 12.17 9.11
N ILE A 398 -12.57 12.04 9.97
CA ILE A 398 -12.41 12.07 11.43
C ILE A 398 -12.88 10.74 11.99
N MET A 399 -11.94 9.98 12.53
CA MET A 399 -12.26 8.88 13.43
C MET A 399 -12.70 9.48 14.76
N ALA A 400 -13.81 9.00 15.30
CA ALA A 400 -14.37 9.49 16.55
C ALA A 400 -13.30 9.41 17.66
N PRO A 401 -12.89 10.54 18.25
CA PRO A 401 -11.96 10.52 19.36
C PRO A 401 -12.67 10.07 20.64
N PRO A 402 -11.93 9.82 21.74
CA PRO A 402 -12.55 9.73 23.05
C PRO A 402 -13.43 10.97 23.36
N SER A 403 -14.45 10.80 24.20
CA SER A 403 -15.40 11.84 24.57
C SER A 403 -14.74 13.04 25.28
N GLN A 404 -13.55 12.83 25.85
CA GLN A 404 -12.74 13.84 26.53
C GLN A 404 -11.26 13.74 26.14
N GLY A 405 -10.47 14.72 26.57
CA GLY A 405 -9.02 14.70 26.40
C GLY A 405 -8.51 15.45 25.15
N PRO A 406 -7.18 15.36 24.89
CA PRO A 406 -6.51 16.16 23.87
C PRO A 406 -7.09 15.97 22.45
N ALA A 407 -7.40 14.73 22.07
CA ALA A 407 -7.98 14.43 20.77
C ALA A 407 -9.38 15.07 20.57
N ASN A 408 -10.24 15.04 21.59
CA ASN A 408 -11.56 15.70 21.53
C ASN A 408 -11.43 17.23 21.39
N ALA A 409 -10.49 17.82 22.14
CA ALA A 409 -10.17 19.23 22.05
C ALA A 409 -9.66 19.59 20.65
N ALA A 410 -8.76 18.78 20.08
CA ALA A 410 -8.26 18.96 18.72
C ALA A 410 -9.39 18.95 17.68
N VAL A 411 -10.31 17.98 17.73
CA VAL A 411 -11.48 17.94 16.83
C VAL A 411 -12.36 19.18 16.97
N THR A 412 -12.53 19.71 18.18
CA THR A 412 -13.31 20.93 18.42
C THR A 412 -12.68 22.16 17.76
N THR A 413 -11.35 22.25 17.72
CA THR A 413 -10.66 23.36 17.02
C THR A 413 -10.90 23.35 15.50
N LEU A 414 -11.13 22.16 14.92
CA LEU A 414 -11.28 21.97 13.48
C LEU A 414 -12.60 22.51 12.91
N VAL A 415 -13.60 22.74 13.76
CA VAL A 415 -14.92 23.24 13.35
C VAL A 415 -14.81 24.51 12.49
N THR A 416 -13.80 25.36 12.75
CA THR A 416 -13.53 26.58 11.98
C THR A 416 -12.49 26.42 10.87
N ALA A 417 -11.66 25.37 10.92
CA ALA A 417 -10.58 25.11 9.97
C ALA A 417 -11.06 24.39 8.70
N ILE A 418 -12.10 23.55 8.82
CA ILE A 418 -12.67 22.84 7.68
C ILE A 418 -13.37 23.85 6.75
N LYS A 419 -12.98 23.83 5.47
CA LYS A 419 -13.48 24.75 4.46
C LYS A 419 -14.94 24.47 4.09
N ASN A 420 -15.60 25.52 3.64
CA ASN A 420 -16.92 25.44 3.02
C ASN A 420 -16.93 24.43 1.84
N LYS A 421 -17.87 23.49 1.86
CA LYS A 421 -18.05 22.36 0.92
C LYS A 421 -16.90 21.36 0.86
N GLN A 422 -15.96 21.40 1.81
CA GLN A 422 -14.96 20.34 1.95
C GLN A 422 -15.67 19.05 2.36
N PRO A 423 -15.51 17.94 1.60
CA PRO A 423 -16.05 16.65 2.00
C PRO A 423 -15.52 16.24 3.38
N LEU A 424 -16.45 15.87 4.25
CA LEU A 424 -16.17 15.43 5.62
C LEU A 424 -16.82 14.06 5.85
N LEU A 425 -16.01 13.06 6.18
CA LEU A 425 -16.48 11.74 6.63
C LEU A 425 -16.17 11.58 8.12
N ILE A 426 -17.15 11.18 8.91
CA ILE A 426 -16.97 10.90 10.34
C ILE A 426 -17.29 9.42 10.56
N ALA A 427 -16.41 8.71 11.27
CA ALA A 427 -16.51 7.27 11.48
C ALA A 427 -16.21 6.89 12.93
N GLU A 428 -16.88 5.87 13.46
CA GLU A 428 -16.63 5.36 14.82
C GLU A 428 -15.28 4.64 14.92
N SER A 429 -14.59 4.81 16.05
CA SER A 429 -13.32 4.12 16.36
C SER A 429 -13.51 2.82 17.14
N TYR A 430 -14.69 2.59 17.72
CA TYR A 430 -14.96 1.48 18.64
C TYR A 430 -13.98 1.46 19.82
N GLY A 431 -13.74 2.62 20.43
CA GLY A 431 -12.90 2.80 21.63
C GLY A 431 -13.66 2.70 22.94
N GLY A 432 -14.99 2.64 22.91
CA GLY A 432 -15.85 2.39 24.07
C GLY A 432 -16.27 3.64 24.85
N ASP A 433 -15.42 4.67 24.86
CA ASP A 433 -15.73 6.03 25.34
C ASP A 433 -15.74 7.03 24.17
N ASP A 434 -16.19 6.59 22.99
CA ASP A 434 -16.12 7.40 21.77
C ASP A 434 -17.05 8.61 21.92
N GLU A 435 -16.61 9.78 21.44
CA GLU A 435 -17.53 10.88 21.20
C GLU A 435 -18.58 10.41 20.17
N PRO A 436 -19.89 10.45 20.47
CA PRO A 436 -20.90 9.92 19.57
C PRO A 436 -20.84 10.59 18.20
N VAL A 437 -20.82 9.79 17.14
CA VAL A 437 -20.66 10.30 15.76
C VAL A 437 -21.76 11.29 15.39
N ASP A 438 -22.99 11.07 15.86
CA ASP A 438 -24.09 12.00 15.63
C ASP A 438 -23.86 13.36 16.29
N THR A 439 -23.21 13.40 17.46
CA THR A 439 -22.80 14.64 18.11
C THR A 439 -21.74 15.37 17.30
N LEU A 440 -20.71 14.65 16.83
CA LEU A 440 -19.68 15.21 15.96
C LEU A 440 -20.29 15.79 14.67
N VAL A 441 -21.14 15.00 13.99
CA VAL A 441 -21.86 15.46 12.79
C VAL A 441 -22.65 16.73 13.09
N GLY A 442 -23.35 16.80 14.23
CA GLY A 442 -24.05 18.00 14.68
C GLY A 442 -23.15 19.23 14.86
N ARG A 443 -21.98 19.08 15.51
CA ARG A 443 -20.99 20.17 15.70
C ARG A 443 -20.57 20.79 14.38
N PHE A 444 -20.33 19.93 13.38
CA PHE A 444 -19.87 20.33 12.07
C PHE A 444 -21.01 20.92 11.22
N MET A 445 -22.22 20.33 11.23
CA MET A 445 -23.37 20.87 10.47
C MET A 445 -23.77 22.29 10.93
N GLY A 446 -23.60 22.62 12.21
CA GLY A 446 -23.92 23.94 12.77
C GLY A 446 -23.12 25.11 12.16
N THR A 447 -22.04 24.84 11.43
CA THR A 447 -21.21 25.84 10.73
C THR A 447 -21.75 26.25 9.36
N GLY A 448 -22.81 25.57 8.90
CA GLY A 448 -23.68 26.05 7.83
C GLY A 448 -23.22 25.78 6.40
N ASN A 449 -22.24 24.91 6.16
CA ASN A 449 -21.73 24.72 4.79
C ASN A 449 -20.79 23.50 4.58
N LEU A 450 -21.06 22.35 5.21
CA LEU A 450 -20.23 21.14 5.04
C LEU A 450 -20.87 20.13 4.07
N ALA A 451 -20.03 19.47 3.29
CA ALA A 451 -20.44 18.31 2.50
C ALA A 451 -20.18 17.04 3.33
N THR A 452 -21.01 16.79 4.33
CA THR A 452 -20.89 15.59 5.17
C THR A 452 -21.33 14.36 4.39
N LEU A 453 -20.44 13.38 4.30
CA LEU A 453 -20.75 12.04 3.83
C LEU A 453 -21.51 11.26 4.91
N PRO A 454 -22.28 10.21 4.54
CA PRO A 454 -22.94 9.37 5.52
C PRO A 454 -21.95 8.85 6.57
N PRO A 455 -22.19 9.08 7.86
CA PRO A 455 -21.28 8.63 8.90
C PRO A 455 -21.24 7.10 9.01
N ILE A 456 -20.06 6.57 9.30
CA ILE A 456 -19.85 5.12 9.52
C ILE A 456 -20.01 4.82 11.00
N ARG A 457 -20.87 3.86 11.33
CA ARG A 457 -21.11 3.39 12.70
C ARG A 457 -20.68 1.93 12.84
N VAL A 458 -19.99 1.63 13.92
CA VAL A 458 -19.42 0.34 14.28
C VAL A 458 -20.07 -0.11 15.58
N LYS A 459 -21.06 -1.01 15.49
CA LYS A 459 -21.89 -1.43 16.64
C LYS A 459 -21.30 -2.59 17.43
N GLU A 460 -20.39 -3.34 16.82
CA GLU A 460 -19.79 -4.55 17.35
C GLU A 460 -18.29 -4.52 17.10
N THR A 461 -17.56 -5.41 17.75
CA THR A 461 -16.10 -5.48 17.60
C THR A 461 -15.75 -5.62 16.12
N PRO A 462 -14.88 -4.75 15.57
CA PRO A 462 -14.53 -4.77 14.16
C PRO A 462 -14.17 -6.16 13.65
N THR A 463 -14.84 -6.55 12.57
CA THR A 463 -14.58 -7.77 11.83
C THR A 463 -14.05 -7.44 10.45
N GLU A 464 -13.75 -8.46 9.66
CA GLU A 464 -13.37 -8.34 8.25
C GLU A 464 -14.34 -7.45 7.45
N SER A 465 -15.64 -7.61 7.69
CA SER A 465 -16.68 -6.83 7.03
C SER A 465 -16.61 -5.34 7.41
N THR A 466 -16.15 -5.04 8.62
CA THR A 466 -15.94 -3.67 9.11
C THR A 466 -14.74 -3.04 8.39
N TYR A 467 -13.60 -3.74 8.28
CA TYR A 467 -12.44 -3.20 7.57
C TYR A 467 -12.73 -2.98 6.07
N GLN A 468 -13.43 -3.92 5.43
CA GLN A 468 -13.86 -3.78 4.04
C GLN A 468 -14.79 -2.57 3.86
N LEU A 469 -15.73 -2.34 4.79
CA LEU A 469 -16.61 -1.16 4.79
C LEU A 469 -15.78 0.15 4.81
N PHE A 470 -14.75 0.24 5.65
CA PHE A 470 -13.90 1.43 5.73
C PHE A 470 -13.06 1.64 4.47
N GLU A 471 -12.47 0.56 3.92
CA GLU A 471 -11.73 0.61 2.66
C GLU A 471 -12.62 1.03 1.48
N GLU A 472 -13.85 0.52 1.41
CA GLU A 472 -14.85 0.92 0.42
C GLU A 472 -15.25 2.39 0.57
N ALA A 473 -15.47 2.86 1.80
CA ALA A 473 -15.79 4.27 2.06
C ALA A 473 -14.63 5.20 1.66
N GLY A 474 -13.38 4.82 1.94
CA GLY A 474 -12.19 5.52 1.48
C GLY A 474 -12.08 5.55 -0.04
N THR A 475 -12.37 4.43 -0.69
CA THR A 475 -12.39 4.32 -2.15
C THR A 475 -13.47 5.22 -2.77
N ASP A 476 -14.68 5.22 -2.21
CA ASP A 476 -15.78 6.06 -2.66
C ASP A 476 -15.45 7.55 -2.52
N LEU A 477 -14.91 7.97 -1.37
CA LEU A 477 -14.46 9.34 -1.16
C LEU A 477 -13.34 9.73 -2.14
N GLY A 478 -12.34 8.86 -2.32
CA GLY A 478 -11.24 9.08 -3.26
C GLY A 478 -11.71 9.21 -4.71
N GLN A 479 -12.67 8.38 -5.13
CA GLN A 479 -13.30 8.48 -6.45
C GLN A 479 -14.01 9.82 -6.61
N GLN A 480 -14.78 10.28 -5.61
CA GLN A 480 -15.45 11.58 -5.66
C GLN A 480 -14.44 12.74 -5.82
N LEU A 481 -13.31 12.66 -5.14
CA LEU A 481 -12.25 13.68 -5.17
C LEU A 481 -11.47 13.74 -6.49
N THR A 482 -11.32 12.60 -7.14
CA THR A 482 -10.48 12.48 -8.35
C THR A 482 -11.30 12.47 -9.64
N GLN A 483 -12.61 12.23 -9.58
CA GLN A 483 -13.48 12.04 -10.76
C GLN A 483 -13.34 13.13 -11.83
N LYS A 484 -13.35 14.41 -11.43
CA LYS A 484 -13.21 15.54 -12.38
C LYS A 484 -11.86 15.52 -13.11
N LYS A 485 -10.77 15.38 -12.35
CA LYS A 485 -9.41 15.30 -12.90
C LYS A 485 -9.23 14.07 -13.79
N VAL A 486 -9.79 12.92 -13.40
CA VAL A 486 -9.75 11.68 -14.20
C VAL A 486 -10.51 11.86 -15.53
N ILE A 487 -11.69 12.48 -15.51
CA ILE A 487 -12.47 12.76 -16.73
C ILE A 487 -11.72 13.74 -17.65
N GLU A 488 -11.12 14.79 -17.10
CA GLU A 488 -10.32 15.76 -17.86
C GLU A 488 -9.07 15.11 -18.46
N ALA A 489 -8.30 14.35 -17.68
CA ALA A 489 -7.12 13.63 -18.15
C ALA A 489 -7.47 12.61 -19.26
N LYS A 490 -8.60 11.90 -19.13
CA LYS A 490 -9.11 10.97 -20.16
C LYS A 490 -9.45 11.66 -21.49
N LYS A 491 -9.82 12.95 -21.46
CA LYS A 491 -10.12 13.75 -22.66
C LYS A 491 -8.88 14.37 -23.32
N LEU A 492 -7.83 14.65 -22.54
CA LEU A 492 -6.66 15.42 -23.00
C LEU A 492 -5.52 14.55 -23.58
N ASN A 493 -5.40 13.28 -23.17
CA ASN A 493 -4.17 12.51 -23.39
C ASN A 493 -4.19 11.51 -24.57
N MET A 494 -5.23 11.46 -25.40
CA MET A 494 -5.29 10.53 -26.53
C MET A 494 -5.91 11.16 -27.78
N PRO A 495 -5.26 11.06 -28.96
CA PRO A 495 -5.87 11.48 -30.22
C PRO A 495 -7.22 10.76 -30.43
N VAL A 496 -8.24 11.50 -30.85
CA VAL A 496 -9.62 11.01 -30.96
C VAL A 496 -9.71 9.75 -31.84
N ASP A 497 -8.93 9.68 -32.92
CA ASP A 497 -8.96 8.54 -33.82
C ASP A 497 -8.31 7.29 -33.23
N VAL A 498 -7.27 7.45 -32.41
CA VAL A 498 -6.69 6.36 -31.62
C VAL A 498 -7.71 5.85 -30.61
N ALA A 499 -8.40 6.75 -29.91
CA ALA A 499 -9.43 6.38 -28.94
C ALA A 499 -10.61 5.65 -29.61
N LYS A 500 -11.04 6.08 -30.81
CA LYS A 500 -12.05 5.36 -31.61
C LYS A 500 -11.57 3.98 -32.04
N ALA A 501 -10.31 3.85 -32.48
CA ALA A 501 -9.73 2.57 -32.89
C ALA A 501 -9.71 1.56 -31.72
N ILE A 502 -9.27 1.99 -30.53
CA ILE A 502 -9.35 1.16 -29.31
C ILE A 502 -10.80 0.79 -28.97
N GLY A 503 -11.75 1.69 -29.21
CA GLY A 503 -13.19 1.42 -29.05
C GLY A 503 -13.70 0.26 -29.92
N ARG A 504 -13.00 -0.11 -30.99
CA ARG A 504 -13.37 -1.24 -31.87
C ARG A 504 -12.95 -2.60 -31.34
N ILE A 505 -12.16 -2.65 -30.28
CA ILE A 505 -11.88 -3.91 -29.57
C ILE A 505 -13.19 -4.38 -28.94
N SER A 506 -13.73 -5.49 -29.44
CA SER A 506 -14.91 -6.16 -28.90
C SER A 506 -14.51 -7.19 -27.85
N GLY A 507 -15.23 -7.21 -26.74
CA GLY A 507 -15.13 -8.25 -25.73
C GLY A 507 -16.51 -8.80 -25.40
N GLY A 508 -16.54 -10.02 -24.86
CA GLY A 508 -17.74 -10.54 -24.22
C GLY A 508 -18.10 -9.72 -22.98
N LEU A 509 -19.34 -9.84 -22.53
CA LEU A 509 -19.83 -9.24 -21.31
C LEU A 509 -19.89 -10.32 -20.22
N TYR A 510 -19.21 -10.05 -19.12
CA TYR A 510 -19.05 -10.98 -18.02
C TYR A 510 -19.35 -10.30 -16.68
N VAL A 511 -19.62 -11.10 -15.66
CA VAL A 511 -19.63 -10.67 -14.26
C VAL A 511 -18.61 -11.50 -13.50
N VAL A 512 -17.62 -10.83 -12.91
CA VAL A 512 -16.71 -11.46 -11.96
C VAL A 512 -17.35 -11.37 -10.60
N THR A 513 -17.42 -12.49 -9.90
CA THR A 513 -17.94 -12.62 -8.54
C THR A 513 -16.89 -13.29 -7.67
N ALA A 514 -16.68 -12.80 -6.47
CA ALA A 514 -15.70 -13.36 -5.54
C ALA A 514 -16.26 -13.34 -4.12
N GLN A 515 -15.88 -14.34 -3.32
CA GLN A 515 -16.23 -14.43 -1.90
C GLN A 515 -15.05 -14.95 -1.09
N LYS A 516 -14.79 -14.31 0.05
CA LYS A 516 -13.81 -14.73 1.04
C LYS A 516 -14.33 -14.42 2.43
N GLY A 517 -14.46 -15.45 3.26
CA GLY A 517 -15.12 -15.32 4.58
C GLY A 517 -16.54 -14.79 4.41
N VAL A 518 -16.85 -13.70 5.12
CA VAL A 518 -18.14 -12.99 5.03
C VAL A 518 -18.20 -11.96 3.90
N SER A 519 -17.06 -11.62 3.31
CA SER A 519 -16.96 -10.58 2.28
C SER A 519 -17.27 -11.16 0.90
N ARG A 520 -18.20 -10.53 0.18
CA ARG A 520 -18.53 -10.89 -1.22
C ARG A 520 -18.66 -9.67 -2.09
N SER A 521 -18.18 -9.75 -3.33
CA SER A 521 -18.25 -8.64 -4.27
C SER A 521 -18.45 -9.10 -5.71
N ALA A 522 -18.84 -8.16 -6.56
CA ALA A 522 -19.07 -8.38 -7.98
C ALA A 522 -18.65 -7.17 -8.81
N MET A 523 -18.18 -7.42 -10.04
CA MET A 523 -17.96 -6.39 -11.05
C MET A 523 -18.34 -6.85 -12.45
N ILE A 524 -18.84 -5.93 -13.27
CA ILE A 524 -18.91 -6.14 -14.72
C ILE A 524 -17.50 -6.14 -15.30
N ALA A 525 -17.19 -7.16 -16.11
CA ALA A 525 -15.93 -7.27 -16.84
C ALA A 525 -16.20 -7.38 -18.35
N SER A 526 -15.31 -6.77 -19.12
CA SER A 526 -15.32 -6.87 -20.60
C SER A 526 -13.92 -7.02 -21.20
N TRP A 527 -12.87 -6.96 -20.37
CA TRP A 527 -11.48 -7.17 -20.78
C TRP A 527 -11.06 -8.53 -20.25
N VAL A 528 -11.54 -9.57 -20.94
CA VAL A 528 -11.27 -10.97 -20.64
C VAL A 528 -10.73 -11.64 -21.89
N SER A 529 -9.68 -12.44 -21.75
CA SER A 529 -9.11 -13.25 -22.83
C SER A 529 -8.65 -14.60 -22.31
N GLN A 530 -8.74 -15.63 -23.13
CA GLN A 530 -8.01 -16.87 -22.87
C GLN A 530 -6.51 -16.59 -23.00
N ALA A 531 -5.73 -17.14 -22.07
CA ALA A 531 -4.29 -16.89 -21.94
C ALA A 531 -3.44 -18.15 -22.11
N SER A 532 -3.98 -19.33 -21.77
CA SER A 532 -3.22 -20.59 -21.88
C SER A 532 -4.11 -21.83 -22.07
N PHE A 533 -3.53 -22.87 -22.67
CA PHE A 533 -4.14 -24.21 -22.79
C PHE A 533 -3.69 -25.18 -21.69
N LYS A 534 -2.48 -25.00 -21.15
CA LYS A 534 -1.94 -25.85 -20.08
C LYS A 534 -1.10 -25.01 -19.10
N PRO A 535 -1.60 -24.74 -17.88
CA PRO A 535 -2.99 -24.99 -17.43
C PRO A 535 -4.01 -24.15 -18.23
N LEU A 536 -5.30 -24.51 -18.15
CA LEU A 536 -6.36 -23.70 -18.76
C LEU A 536 -6.40 -22.35 -18.04
N GLY A 537 -6.09 -21.27 -18.74
CA GLY A 537 -5.91 -19.97 -18.09
C GLY A 537 -6.56 -18.84 -18.84
N ILE A 538 -6.99 -17.83 -18.08
CA ILE A 538 -7.59 -16.59 -18.57
C ILE A 538 -6.87 -15.38 -17.99
N THR A 539 -6.96 -14.25 -18.68
CA THR A 539 -6.60 -12.94 -18.15
C THR A 539 -7.82 -12.06 -18.00
N ILE A 540 -7.89 -11.31 -16.92
CA ILE A 540 -8.94 -10.31 -16.64
C ILE A 540 -8.27 -9.00 -16.24
N ALA A 541 -8.73 -7.87 -16.79
CA ALA A 541 -8.32 -6.57 -16.28
C ALA A 541 -9.27 -6.08 -15.18
N VAL A 542 -8.71 -5.72 -14.03
CA VAL A 542 -9.44 -5.25 -12.84
C VAL A 542 -8.94 -3.85 -12.48
N ALA A 543 -9.81 -2.85 -12.50
CA ALA A 543 -9.42 -1.49 -12.12
C ALA A 543 -9.05 -1.43 -10.62
N LYS A 544 -7.99 -0.67 -10.29
CA LYS A 544 -7.42 -0.59 -8.93
C LYS A 544 -8.38 -0.03 -7.89
N ASP A 545 -9.36 0.74 -8.33
CA ASP A 545 -10.37 1.40 -7.50
C ASP A 545 -11.68 0.60 -7.35
N ARG A 546 -11.70 -0.68 -7.74
CA ARG A 546 -12.87 -1.55 -7.58
C ARG A 546 -12.80 -2.31 -6.27
N ALA A 547 -13.91 -2.38 -5.54
CA ALA A 547 -14.02 -3.14 -4.30
C ALA A 547 -13.62 -4.62 -4.43
N ILE A 548 -13.90 -5.24 -5.58
CA ILE A 548 -13.52 -6.65 -5.83
C ILE A 548 -12.00 -6.87 -5.92
N GLU A 549 -11.20 -5.81 -6.11
CA GLU A 549 -9.74 -5.91 -6.20
C GLU A 549 -9.10 -6.51 -4.94
N SER A 550 -9.67 -6.25 -3.75
CA SER A 550 -9.19 -6.86 -2.50
C SER A 550 -9.43 -8.37 -2.42
N LEU A 551 -10.36 -8.90 -3.24
CA LEU A 551 -10.74 -10.31 -3.31
C LEU A 551 -10.08 -11.08 -4.48
N MET A 552 -9.23 -10.43 -5.27
CA MET A 552 -8.65 -10.99 -6.50
C MET A 552 -7.13 -10.98 -6.50
N GLN A 553 -6.54 -11.47 -5.42
CA GLN A 553 -5.09 -11.42 -5.21
C GLN A 553 -4.51 -12.83 -5.38
N VAL A 554 -3.18 -12.96 -5.46
CA VAL A 554 -2.57 -14.27 -5.74
C VAL A 554 -3.02 -15.30 -4.69
N GLY A 555 -3.53 -16.44 -5.17
CA GLY A 555 -4.13 -17.51 -4.35
C GLY A 555 -5.62 -17.33 -4.04
N ASP A 556 -6.24 -16.20 -4.35
CA ASP A 556 -7.69 -16.02 -4.18
C ASP A 556 -8.47 -16.69 -5.34
N THR A 557 -9.71 -17.08 -5.05
CA THR A 557 -10.62 -17.69 -6.00
C THR A 557 -11.77 -16.75 -6.37
N PHE A 558 -12.28 -16.89 -7.58
CA PHE A 558 -13.43 -16.15 -8.08
C PHE A 558 -14.21 -16.96 -9.11
N VAL A 559 -15.38 -16.49 -9.50
CA VAL A 559 -16.18 -17.03 -10.61
C VAL A 559 -16.29 -15.99 -11.71
N LEU A 560 -16.02 -16.39 -12.95
CA LEU A 560 -16.30 -15.61 -14.14
C LEU A 560 -17.63 -16.09 -14.76
N ASN A 561 -18.66 -15.26 -14.69
CA ASN A 561 -20.00 -15.54 -15.23
C ASN A 561 -20.14 -14.91 -16.62
N CYS A 562 -20.34 -15.73 -17.66
CA CYS A 562 -20.60 -15.27 -19.01
C CYS A 562 -22.08 -14.88 -19.15
N LEU A 563 -22.37 -13.67 -19.64
CA LEU A 563 -23.75 -13.25 -19.83
C LEU A 563 -24.29 -13.66 -21.20
N GLU A 564 -25.56 -14.05 -21.27
CA GLU A 564 -26.23 -14.45 -22.52
C GLU A 564 -26.76 -13.24 -23.30
N GLU A 565 -26.51 -13.22 -24.61
CA GLU A 565 -27.06 -12.23 -25.53
C GLU A 565 -28.59 -12.22 -25.46
N GLY A 566 -29.20 -11.03 -25.43
CA GLY A 566 -30.65 -10.87 -25.26
C GLY A 566 -31.18 -11.04 -23.82
N LYS A 567 -30.40 -11.56 -22.86
CA LYS A 567 -30.83 -11.72 -21.44
C LYS A 567 -29.97 -10.94 -20.43
N TYR A 568 -28.82 -10.40 -20.86
CA TYR A 568 -27.84 -9.75 -19.97
C TYR A 568 -28.29 -8.42 -19.34
N ALA A 569 -29.33 -7.75 -19.86
CA ALA A 569 -29.64 -6.36 -19.52
C ALA A 569 -29.97 -6.13 -18.04
N SER A 570 -30.68 -7.07 -17.39
CA SER A 570 -31.03 -6.98 -15.97
C SER A 570 -29.79 -7.06 -15.07
N LEU A 571 -28.95 -8.08 -15.28
CA LEU A 571 -27.69 -8.28 -14.55
C LEU A 571 -26.71 -7.13 -14.79
N MET A 572 -26.58 -6.67 -16.04
CA MET A 572 -25.74 -5.53 -16.38
C MET A 572 -26.21 -4.26 -15.66
N LYS A 573 -27.51 -3.95 -15.72
CA LYS A 573 -28.07 -2.78 -15.03
C LYS A 573 -27.90 -2.87 -13.52
N HIS A 574 -27.96 -4.06 -12.94
CA HIS A 574 -27.77 -4.27 -11.51
C HIS A 574 -26.33 -3.97 -11.09
N PHE A 575 -25.34 -4.65 -11.68
CA PHE A 575 -23.93 -4.53 -11.29
C PHE A 575 -23.24 -3.24 -11.79
N LEU A 576 -23.89 -2.44 -12.64
CA LEU A 576 -23.44 -1.08 -12.98
C LEU A 576 -23.90 -0.01 -11.99
N LYS A 577 -24.85 -0.30 -11.10
CA LYS A 577 -25.26 0.65 -10.05
C LYS A 577 -24.10 0.89 -9.08
N ARG A 578 -24.04 2.11 -8.52
CA ARG A 578 -23.19 2.38 -7.35
C ARG A 578 -23.86 1.78 -6.12
N PHE A 579 -23.13 0.93 -5.41
CA PHE A 579 -23.53 0.38 -4.12
C PHE A 579 -22.83 1.21 -3.04
N PRO A 580 -23.54 1.65 -1.99
CA PRO A 580 -22.91 2.21 -0.81
C PRO A 580 -21.90 1.21 -0.21
N ALA A 581 -20.88 1.73 0.46
CA ALA A 581 -19.93 0.90 1.20
C ALA A 581 -20.66 -0.06 2.16
N GLY A 582 -20.27 -1.34 2.15
CA GLY A 582 -20.88 -2.41 2.95
C GLY A 582 -22.25 -2.93 2.48
N ALA A 583 -22.82 -2.40 1.39
CA ALA A 583 -24.08 -2.90 0.86
C ALA A 583 -23.91 -4.26 0.16
N ASP A 584 -24.91 -5.14 0.31
CA ASP A 584 -24.93 -6.43 -0.38
C ASP A 584 -25.16 -6.27 -1.88
N ARG A 585 -24.09 -6.48 -2.67
CA ARG A 585 -24.13 -6.34 -4.13
C ARG A 585 -25.01 -7.38 -4.83
N PHE A 586 -25.41 -8.44 -4.14
CA PHE A 586 -26.22 -9.53 -4.69
C PHE A 586 -27.70 -9.45 -4.28
N GLU A 587 -28.11 -8.41 -3.54
CA GLU A 587 -29.50 -8.24 -3.15
C GLU A 587 -30.42 -8.24 -4.39
N GLY A 588 -31.39 -9.16 -4.42
CA GLY A 588 -32.30 -9.33 -5.55
C GLY A 588 -31.72 -10.06 -6.78
N VAL A 589 -30.53 -10.67 -6.67
CA VAL A 589 -29.90 -11.49 -7.72
C VAL A 589 -29.85 -12.94 -7.28
N GLU A 590 -30.38 -13.85 -8.09
CA GLU A 590 -30.31 -15.28 -7.84
C GLU A 590 -28.91 -15.83 -8.09
N VAL A 591 -28.34 -16.46 -7.06
CA VAL A 591 -27.01 -17.06 -7.09
C VAL A 591 -27.02 -18.46 -6.49
N THR A 592 -26.13 -19.32 -6.98
CA THR A 592 -25.69 -20.55 -6.29
C THR A 592 -24.23 -20.40 -5.86
N THR A 593 -23.71 -21.35 -5.08
CA THR A 593 -22.31 -21.34 -4.60
C THR A 593 -21.49 -22.32 -5.42
N GLY A 594 -20.36 -21.86 -5.99
CA GLY A 594 -19.39 -22.72 -6.67
C GLY A 594 -18.58 -23.59 -5.70
N GLN A 595 -17.82 -24.55 -6.22
CA GLN A 595 -16.94 -25.40 -5.42
C GLN A 595 -15.87 -24.58 -4.68
N ASN A 596 -15.41 -23.49 -5.30
CA ASN A 596 -14.47 -22.52 -4.74
C ASN A 596 -15.11 -21.52 -3.77
N GLY A 597 -16.40 -21.67 -3.44
CA GLY A 597 -17.15 -20.84 -2.50
C GLY A 597 -17.67 -19.51 -3.08
N SER A 598 -17.28 -19.13 -4.30
CA SER A 598 -17.70 -17.87 -4.90
C SER A 598 -19.09 -17.96 -5.57
N PRO A 599 -19.87 -16.86 -5.63
CA PRO A 599 -21.23 -16.90 -6.18
C PRO A 599 -21.26 -17.16 -7.69
N ILE A 600 -22.07 -18.10 -8.14
CA ILE A 600 -22.40 -18.33 -9.55
C ILE A 600 -23.77 -17.73 -9.83
N LEU A 601 -23.87 -16.88 -10.86
CA LEU A 601 -25.14 -16.29 -11.26
C LEU A 601 -26.00 -17.33 -12.00
N ILE A 602 -27.20 -17.61 -11.50
CA ILE A 602 -28.10 -18.64 -12.08
C ILE A 602 -28.45 -18.31 -13.54
N ASN A 603 -28.64 -17.02 -13.84
CA ASN A 603 -29.03 -16.54 -15.17
C ASN A 603 -27.83 -16.28 -16.11
N ALA A 604 -26.64 -16.82 -15.80
CA ALA A 604 -25.48 -16.77 -16.69
C ALA A 604 -25.55 -17.85 -17.77
N LEU A 605 -25.01 -17.54 -18.95
CA LEU A 605 -24.82 -18.47 -20.06
C LEU A 605 -23.87 -19.61 -19.70
N ALA A 606 -22.79 -19.27 -18.99
CA ALA A 606 -21.75 -20.17 -18.55
C ALA A 606 -21.04 -19.58 -17.33
N TYR A 607 -20.36 -20.42 -16.56
CA TYR A 607 -19.47 -19.97 -15.50
C TYR A 607 -18.13 -20.71 -15.55
N MET A 608 -17.10 -20.06 -15.01
CA MET A 608 -15.77 -20.64 -14.81
C MET A 608 -15.32 -20.32 -13.38
N GLU A 609 -14.98 -21.35 -12.61
CA GLU A 609 -14.31 -21.21 -11.33
C GLU A 609 -12.81 -21.02 -11.56
N CYS A 610 -12.26 -19.97 -10.98
CA CYS A 610 -10.90 -19.52 -11.26
C CYS A 610 -10.10 -19.34 -9.98
N GLU A 611 -8.79 -19.58 -10.07
CA GLU A 611 -7.81 -19.28 -9.02
C GLU A 611 -6.75 -18.31 -9.57
N VAL A 612 -6.50 -17.20 -8.88
CA VAL A 612 -5.51 -16.20 -9.30
C VAL A 612 -4.10 -16.72 -9.08
N LYS A 613 -3.29 -16.77 -10.14
CA LYS A 613 -1.91 -17.24 -10.07
C LYS A 613 -0.88 -16.12 -10.15
N SER A 614 -1.17 -15.05 -10.88
CA SER A 614 -0.26 -13.90 -10.96
C SER A 614 -1.00 -12.62 -11.32
N ARG A 615 -0.35 -11.50 -11.05
CA ARG A 615 -0.88 -10.15 -11.29
C ARG A 615 0.21 -9.27 -11.85
N LEU A 616 -0.14 -8.52 -12.88
CA LEU A 616 0.72 -7.49 -13.46
C LEU A 616 0.10 -6.12 -13.21
N GLU A 617 0.87 -5.24 -12.57
CA GLU A 617 0.48 -3.84 -12.42
C GLU A 617 0.60 -3.13 -13.76
N VAL A 618 -0.50 -2.53 -14.22
CA VAL A 618 -0.48 -1.53 -15.29
C VAL A 618 -1.03 -0.21 -14.74
N ALA A 619 -1.14 0.84 -15.57
CA ALA A 619 -1.44 2.20 -15.13
C ALA A 619 -2.57 2.28 -14.07
N ASP A 620 -3.82 2.08 -14.47
CA ASP A 620 -5.01 2.18 -13.63
C ASP A 620 -5.69 0.81 -13.36
N HIS A 621 -5.12 -0.28 -13.87
CA HIS A 621 -5.65 -1.63 -13.72
C HIS A 621 -4.57 -2.62 -13.26
N TRP A 622 -5.03 -3.75 -12.75
CA TRP A 622 -4.28 -5.00 -12.66
C TRP A 622 -4.66 -5.89 -13.84
N ILE A 623 -3.69 -6.53 -14.48
CA ILE A 623 -3.94 -7.68 -15.34
C ILE A 623 -3.77 -8.93 -14.48
N VAL A 624 -4.87 -9.62 -14.22
CA VAL A 624 -4.93 -10.81 -13.38
C VAL A 624 -4.89 -12.03 -14.29
N TYR A 625 -3.89 -12.90 -14.11
CA TYR A 625 -3.86 -14.22 -14.72
C TYR A 625 -4.40 -15.24 -13.74
N ALA A 626 -5.36 -16.04 -14.20
CA ALA A 626 -6.04 -17.04 -13.38
C ALA A 626 -6.15 -18.37 -14.12
N GLU A 627 -6.00 -19.45 -13.37
CA GLU A 627 -6.25 -20.80 -13.85
C GLU A 627 -7.72 -21.15 -13.64
N VAL A 628 -8.34 -21.77 -14.64
CA VAL A 628 -9.72 -22.26 -14.59
C VAL A 628 -9.71 -23.68 -14.05
N THR A 629 -10.38 -23.90 -12.93
CA THR A 629 -10.40 -25.19 -12.21
C THR A 629 -11.70 -25.97 -12.42
N ASP A 630 -12.81 -25.27 -12.66
CA ASP A 630 -14.12 -25.87 -12.96
C ASP A 630 -14.95 -24.93 -13.86
N GLY A 631 -16.04 -25.43 -14.45
CA GLY A 631 -16.95 -24.61 -15.23
C GLY A 631 -18.08 -25.40 -15.89
N ASN A 632 -19.14 -24.69 -16.26
CA ASN A 632 -20.29 -25.27 -16.95
C ASN A 632 -20.92 -24.27 -17.93
N VAL A 633 -21.63 -24.79 -18.92
CA VAL A 633 -22.40 -24.03 -19.91
C VAL A 633 -23.88 -24.38 -19.78
N SER A 634 -24.70 -23.41 -19.42
CA SER A 634 -26.15 -23.57 -19.20
C SER A 634 -26.93 -23.76 -20.50
N ASN A 635 -26.50 -23.08 -21.58
CA ASN A 635 -27.12 -23.15 -22.90
C ASN A 635 -26.05 -23.27 -23.99
N PRO A 636 -25.78 -24.49 -24.52
CA PRO A 636 -24.73 -24.70 -25.53
C PRO A 636 -24.92 -23.92 -26.83
N ASP A 637 -26.17 -23.59 -27.18
CA ASP A 637 -26.53 -22.83 -28.38
C ASP A 637 -26.61 -21.31 -28.13
N GLY A 638 -26.49 -20.89 -26.87
CA GLY A 638 -26.55 -19.50 -26.46
C GLY A 638 -25.29 -18.73 -26.89
N LYS A 639 -25.47 -17.46 -27.26
CA LYS A 639 -24.35 -16.59 -27.63
C LYS A 639 -23.96 -15.72 -26.44
N THR A 640 -22.66 -15.56 -26.20
CA THR A 640 -22.16 -14.60 -25.21
C THR A 640 -22.53 -13.19 -25.63
N ALA A 641 -23.06 -12.41 -24.69
CA ALA A 641 -23.35 -11.01 -24.89
C ALA A 641 -22.06 -10.25 -25.23
N ALA A 642 -22.12 -9.32 -26.17
CA ALA A 642 -20.95 -8.52 -26.57
C ALA A 642 -21.11 -7.06 -26.15
N HIS A 643 -20.04 -6.47 -25.59
CA HIS A 643 -20.00 -5.04 -25.29
C HIS A 643 -19.29 -4.27 -26.40
N HIS A 644 -20.04 -3.47 -27.15
CA HIS A 644 -19.52 -2.65 -28.24
C HIS A 644 -19.31 -1.20 -27.80
N ARG A 645 -18.06 -0.76 -27.78
CA ARG A 645 -17.71 0.63 -27.46
C ARG A 645 -17.61 1.49 -28.71
N LYS A 646 -17.91 2.78 -28.57
CA LYS A 646 -17.66 3.79 -29.62
C LYS A 646 -16.26 4.40 -29.52
N ILE A 647 -15.74 4.50 -28.29
CA ILE A 647 -14.45 5.07 -27.94
C ILE A 647 -13.87 4.26 -26.78
N GLY A 648 -12.55 4.06 -26.75
CA GLY A 648 -11.86 3.17 -25.80
C GLY A 648 -11.31 3.82 -24.52
N ASN A 649 -11.41 5.15 -24.36
CA ASN A 649 -10.83 5.88 -23.22
C ASN A 649 -11.80 6.07 -22.02
N TYR A 650 -13.06 5.64 -22.14
CA TYR A 650 -14.02 5.55 -21.04
C TYR A 650 -15.07 4.46 -21.33
N TYR A 651 -15.79 4.07 -20.27
CA TYR A 651 -16.94 3.17 -20.34
C TYR A 651 -18.24 3.94 -20.57
#